data_AF-A0A0S8Z408-F1
#
_entry.id   AF-A0A0S8Z408-F1
#
_cell.length_a   1.000
_cell.length_b   1.000
_cell.length_c   1.000
_cell.angle_alpha   90.00
_cell.angle_beta   90.00
_cell.angle_gamma   90.00
#
_symmetry.space_group_name_H-M   'P 1'
#
loop_
_entity.id
_entity.type
_entity.pdbx_description
1 polymer ?
#
loop_
_entity_poly.entity_id
_entity_poly.type
_entity_poly.pdbx_seq_one_letter_code
_entity_poly.pdbx_strand_id
1 'polypeptide(L)'
;MAIAFEQGDPDRPYIAHALHDDQHPDLVTMRNDHRNVLRTPANNKLRLDDTRGQEHIKLSTEYGGKSQLNLGHLVDAKRVKRGEGFELRTDDWGSLRAGKGVFISADAQPKAKGKQLDMAAAITQLESALSLVRSLARAASNGAVTAGDSDSQARLVKALSGLSEPGVLLHAPAGIGVMSPKAVCLASGGESVGITAAHNTDISAGQDFTAVAEGNVSLFAHQADLQLKSAHGKVELHALTGQLHALAKNDMKIESVAGRVEISAPQELILNCGGAYIRLKGGEIELGAPGNIYLKAAHVQKVGAASLETPVTPLPTGYAGGYSLADAAQASRPFTRYQVTTQQGEVFKGVTDEAGRTMNVHTLVPGDLKIEFPDSALYDEQLRLLGPNGELANNIKYTAKLADGRILDGVTDEQGYTQRLVTEKPTQITQLLLFPPEGVQPLCCAAQNAQAPIQVDLTASEVSTNDKDVGSSTKDVSLPKGKKRSLTSGEISMARSVFKDAVNYSKVKVHHGGWWLFVWFQNTAVTPNGEMYYPASTKYYRDDFSNTTDDRDKALFMHEMTHVWQHQLGYPVKKQGLAVSSRGAEAYAYTLFDDGKFSNYNMEQQGEMISDYYMICVIGNPLGVWDWKNEGKSPELLSATLESFLNDPSSKKNLPG
;
A
#
# COMPACT_ATOMS: atom_id res chain seq x y z
N MET A 1 40.32 -15.18 13.08
CA MET A 1 38.89 -15.47 13.37
C MET A 1 38.46 -14.66 14.58
N ALA A 2 37.33 -13.96 14.48
CA ALA A 2 36.68 -13.29 15.59
C ALA A 2 35.56 -14.20 16.12
N ILE A 3 35.77 -14.70 17.33
CA ILE A 3 34.76 -15.41 18.09
C ILE A 3 33.95 -14.34 18.80
N ALA A 4 32.63 -14.34 18.57
CA ALA A 4 31.74 -13.66 19.48
C ALA A 4 31.08 -14.72 20.35
N PHE A 5 30.49 -14.22 21.41
CA PHE A 5 29.91 -15.03 22.44
C PHE A 5 28.46 -14.61 22.50
N GLU A 6 27.56 -15.57 22.52
CA GLU A 6 26.14 -15.25 22.62
C GLU A 6 25.97 -14.41 23.90
N GLN A 7 25.58 -13.14 23.75
CA GLN A 7 25.50 -12.17 24.86
C GLN A 7 26.81 -11.92 25.63
N GLY A 8 27.97 -12.26 25.06
CA GLY A 8 29.26 -12.11 25.74
C GLY A 8 29.66 -13.31 26.61
N ASP A 9 28.86 -14.38 26.63
CA ASP A 9 29.10 -15.60 27.42
C ASP A 9 30.28 -16.44 26.87
N PRO A 10 31.45 -16.46 27.55
CA PRO A 10 32.64 -17.18 27.09
C PRO A 10 32.44 -18.69 26.91
N ASP A 11 31.42 -19.29 27.54
CA ASP A 11 31.10 -20.71 27.43
C ASP A 11 30.18 -21.05 26.23
N ARG A 12 29.66 -20.03 25.54
CA ARG A 12 28.81 -20.18 24.35
C ARG A 12 29.41 -19.45 23.14
N PRO A 13 30.61 -19.85 22.68
CA PRO A 13 31.25 -19.24 21.53
C PRO A 13 30.46 -19.56 20.25
N TYR A 14 30.29 -18.54 19.43
CA TYR A 14 29.95 -18.71 18.02
C TYR A 14 30.93 -17.93 17.15
N ILE A 15 31.16 -18.43 15.94
CA ILE A 15 32.04 -17.76 14.99
C ILE A 15 31.27 -16.57 14.43
N ALA A 16 31.65 -15.35 14.81
CA ALA A 16 30.99 -14.14 14.33
C ALA A 16 31.56 -13.68 12.99
N HIS A 17 32.89 -13.67 12.85
CA HIS A 17 33.56 -13.32 11.61
C HIS A 17 34.86 -14.12 11.45
N ALA A 18 35.26 -14.41 10.23
CA ALA A 18 36.66 -14.73 9.93
C ALA A 18 37.40 -13.41 9.64
N LEU A 19 38.60 -13.24 10.21
CA LEU A 19 39.43 -12.04 10.01
C LEU A 19 40.55 -12.47 9.06
N HIS A 20 40.73 -11.71 7.97
CA HIS A 20 41.74 -11.98 6.93
C HIS A 20 42.58 -10.73 6.68
N ASP A 21 43.87 -10.94 6.45
CA ASP A 21 44.81 -9.92 5.99
C ASP A 21 45.72 -10.50 4.89
N ASP A 22 46.67 -9.70 4.40
CA ASP A 22 47.58 -10.08 3.30
C ASP A 22 48.61 -11.16 3.69
N GLN A 23 48.80 -11.43 4.99
CA GLN A 23 49.76 -12.41 5.52
C GLN A 23 49.10 -13.63 6.19
N HIS A 24 47.80 -13.57 6.51
CA HIS A 24 47.03 -14.61 7.19
C HIS A 24 45.76 -15.00 6.38
N PRO A 25 45.84 -16.02 5.51
CA PRO A 25 44.69 -16.54 4.77
C PRO A 25 43.69 -17.28 5.67
N ASP A 26 42.47 -17.49 5.15
CA ASP A 26 41.34 -18.08 5.88
C ASP A 26 41.67 -19.43 6.54
N LEU A 27 41.27 -19.57 7.82
CA LEU A 27 41.37 -20.80 8.59
C LEU A 27 40.26 -21.81 8.22
N VAL A 28 39.26 -21.40 7.44
CA VAL A 28 38.40 -22.31 6.66
C VAL A 28 39.25 -22.93 5.55
N THR A 29 39.84 -24.07 5.89
CA THR A 29 40.74 -24.80 5.01
C THR A 29 40.02 -25.31 3.74
N MET A 30 40.43 -24.80 2.59
CA MET A 30 40.37 -25.38 1.23
C MET A 30 39.03 -25.83 0.61
N ARG A 31 37.86 -25.73 1.29
CA ARG A 31 36.57 -26.12 0.66
C ARG A 31 35.57 -24.99 0.40
N ASN A 32 35.80 -23.77 0.92
CA ASN A 32 34.83 -22.68 0.80
C ASN A 32 35.46 -21.27 0.96
N ASP A 33 36.60 -21.04 0.31
CA ASP A 33 37.47 -19.84 0.36
C ASP A 33 36.83 -18.52 -0.10
N HIS A 34 35.68 -18.58 -0.78
CA HIS A 34 35.05 -17.38 -1.36
C HIS A 34 33.59 -17.19 -0.96
N ARG A 35 33.02 -17.99 -0.05
CA ARG A 35 31.55 -18.00 0.14
C ARG A 35 31.12 -17.90 1.59
N ASN A 36 30.64 -16.71 1.94
CA ASN A 36 30.08 -16.33 3.23
C ASN A 36 28.58 -16.68 3.30
N VAL A 37 28.13 -17.40 4.33
CA VAL A 37 26.73 -17.84 4.45
C VAL A 37 26.22 -17.69 5.88
N LEU A 38 25.19 -16.84 6.06
CA LEU A 38 24.32 -16.86 7.23
C LEU A 38 23.14 -17.76 6.92
N ARG A 39 23.02 -18.89 7.63
CA ARG A 39 21.97 -19.90 7.40
C ARG A 39 21.29 -20.31 8.70
N THR A 40 19.96 -20.27 8.73
CA THR A 40 19.15 -20.78 9.85
C THR A 40 18.83 -22.27 9.68
N PRO A 41 18.36 -22.98 10.73
CA PRO A 41 17.92 -24.38 10.64
C PRO A 41 16.81 -24.62 9.62
N ALA A 42 15.89 -23.66 9.47
CA ALA A 42 14.84 -23.68 8.43
C ALA A 42 15.37 -23.39 7.01
N ASN A 43 16.69 -23.30 6.86
CA ASN A 43 17.38 -23.02 5.60
C ASN A 43 17.05 -21.64 5.00
N ASN A 44 16.61 -20.68 5.83
CA ASN A 44 16.67 -19.27 5.47
C ASN A 44 18.14 -18.87 5.35
N LYS A 45 18.51 -18.20 4.27
CA LYS A 45 19.90 -17.92 3.92
C LYS A 45 20.09 -16.50 3.43
N LEU A 46 21.13 -15.86 3.95
CA LEU A 46 21.86 -14.79 3.27
C LEU A 46 23.24 -15.35 2.90
N ARG A 47 23.53 -15.42 1.60
CA ARG A 47 24.80 -15.92 1.06
C ARG A 47 25.46 -14.81 0.25
N LEU A 48 26.73 -14.57 0.50
CA LEU A 48 27.61 -13.72 -0.31
C LEU A 48 28.73 -14.62 -0.86
N ASP A 49 29.03 -14.47 -2.15
CA ASP A 49 30.12 -15.18 -2.82
C ASP A 49 31.04 -14.12 -3.42
N ASP A 50 32.30 -14.16 -3.03
CA ASP A 50 33.35 -13.19 -3.29
C ASP A 50 34.33 -13.69 -4.36
N THR A 51 34.01 -14.79 -5.04
CA THR A 51 34.79 -15.31 -6.17
C THR A 51 34.91 -14.19 -7.21
N ARG A 52 36.14 -13.71 -7.44
CA ARG A 52 36.36 -12.49 -8.23
C ARG A 52 35.85 -12.64 -9.66
N GLY A 53 35.02 -11.69 -10.10
CA GLY A 53 34.35 -11.74 -11.41
C GLY A 53 33.14 -12.69 -11.47
N GLN A 54 32.80 -13.34 -10.37
CA GLN A 54 31.64 -14.23 -10.21
C GLN A 54 30.92 -13.93 -8.90
N GLU A 55 30.96 -12.68 -8.43
CA GLU A 55 30.38 -12.30 -7.16
C GLU A 55 28.85 -12.40 -7.21
N HIS A 56 28.24 -12.92 -6.13
CA HIS A 56 26.78 -12.92 -6.00
C HIS A 56 26.30 -12.79 -4.56
N ILE A 57 25.10 -12.22 -4.41
CA ILE A 57 24.33 -12.20 -3.17
C ILE A 57 23.05 -13.03 -3.38
N LYS A 58 22.70 -13.87 -2.40
CA LYS A 58 21.46 -14.62 -2.38
C LYS A 58 20.78 -14.47 -1.04
N LEU A 59 19.57 -13.92 -1.06
CA LEU A 59 18.61 -13.94 0.04
C LEU A 59 17.52 -14.96 -0.30
N SER A 60 17.31 -15.95 0.58
CA SER A 60 16.43 -17.08 0.31
C SER A 60 15.67 -17.51 1.55
N THR A 61 14.40 -17.84 1.37
CA THR A 61 13.66 -18.75 2.25
C THR A 61 13.29 -20.01 1.47
N GLU A 62 12.85 -21.08 2.14
CA GLU A 62 12.30 -22.28 1.48
C GLU A 62 10.79 -22.15 1.20
N TYR A 63 10.08 -21.24 1.90
CA TYR A 63 8.66 -21.02 1.70
C TYR A 63 8.36 -20.50 0.28
N GLY A 64 7.22 -20.92 -0.30
CA GLY A 64 6.81 -20.56 -1.65
C GLY A 64 7.78 -21.05 -2.73
N GLY A 65 8.17 -22.33 -2.69
CA GLY A 65 9.02 -22.94 -3.72
C GLY A 65 10.45 -22.42 -3.79
N LYS A 66 10.93 -21.88 -2.67
CA LYS A 66 12.16 -21.09 -2.48
C LYS A 66 12.07 -19.66 -3.01
N SER A 67 11.31 -18.82 -2.31
CA SER A 67 11.25 -17.38 -2.56
C SER A 67 12.63 -16.72 -2.34
N GLN A 68 13.14 -16.05 -3.37
CA GLN A 68 14.54 -15.63 -3.45
C GLN A 68 14.73 -14.26 -4.13
N LEU A 69 15.68 -13.49 -3.61
CA LEU A 69 16.37 -12.41 -4.32
C LEU A 69 17.82 -12.83 -4.54
N ASN A 70 18.24 -12.89 -5.79
CA ASN A 70 19.59 -13.23 -6.19
C ASN A 70 20.18 -12.05 -7.00
N LEU A 71 21.40 -11.62 -6.71
CA LEU A 71 22.10 -10.49 -7.34
C LEU A 71 23.49 -10.94 -7.80
N GLY A 72 23.96 -10.50 -8.97
CA GLY A 72 25.30 -10.79 -9.50
C GLY A 72 25.35 -12.04 -10.40
N HIS A 73 26.33 -12.91 -10.17
CA HIS A 73 26.54 -14.16 -10.89
C HIS A 73 25.67 -15.30 -10.34
N LEU A 74 24.45 -15.47 -10.85
CA LEU A 74 23.51 -16.43 -10.28
C LEU A 74 23.93 -17.87 -10.57
N VAL A 75 24.09 -18.69 -9.53
CA VAL A 75 24.41 -20.12 -9.65
C VAL A 75 23.32 -21.04 -9.12
N ASP A 76 23.22 -22.23 -9.70
CA ASP A 76 22.38 -23.33 -9.23
C ASP A 76 22.96 -24.04 -7.99
N ALA A 77 22.36 -25.17 -7.60
CA ALA A 77 22.83 -25.96 -6.45
C ALA A 77 24.21 -26.60 -6.69
N LYS A 78 24.58 -26.86 -7.94
CA LYS A 78 25.86 -27.44 -8.37
C LYS A 78 26.93 -26.36 -8.62
N ARG A 79 26.62 -25.10 -8.33
CA ARG A 79 27.47 -23.92 -8.61
C ARG A 79 27.65 -23.65 -10.12
N VAL A 80 26.78 -24.19 -10.96
CA VAL A 80 26.75 -23.87 -12.39
C VAL A 80 26.00 -22.57 -12.58
N LYS A 81 26.58 -21.65 -13.35
CA LYS A 81 25.95 -20.38 -13.73
C LYS A 81 24.59 -20.65 -14.39
N ARG A 82 23.55 -20.03 -13.85
CA ARG A 82 22.18 -20.07 -14.37
C ARG A 82 21.65 -18.71 -14.81
N GLY A 83 22.37 -17.62 -14.53
CA GLY A 83 21.99 -16.27 -14.94
C GLY A 83 22.97 -15.20 -14.46
N GLU A 84 22.76 -13.96 -14.90
CA GLU A 84 23.47 -12.76 -14.47
C GLU A 84 22.48 -11.61 -14.21
N GLY A 85 22.86 -10.68 -13.33
CA GLY A 85 22.05 -9.51 -13.02
C GLY A 85 21.29 -9.71 -11.72
N PHE A 86 19.97 -9.49 -11.73
CA PHE A 86 19.12 -9.78 -10.57
C PHE A 86 17.99 -10.72 -10.94
N GLU A 87 17.57 -11.53 -9.99
CA GLU A 87 16.38 -12.36 -10.08
C GLU A 87 15.60 -12.24 -8.78
N LEU A 88 14.36 -11.77 -8.88
CA LEU A 88 13.35 -11.92 -7.84
C LEU A 88 12.41 -13.03 -8.28
N ARG A 89 12.33 -14.12 -7.51
CA ARG A 89 11.52 -15.29 -7.89
C ARG A 89 10.85 -15.96 -6.69
N THR A 90 9.70 -16.58 -6.96
CA THR A 90 8.89 -17.36 -6.03
C THR A 90 7.97 -18.28 -6.83
N ASP A 91 7.52 -19.38 -6.24
CA ASP A 91 6.45 -20.21 -6.83
C ASP A 91 5.06 -19.71 -6.44
N ASP A 92 4.98 -18.78 -5.47
CA ASP A 92 3.75 -18.10 -5.06
C ASP A 92 3.56 -16.80 -5.85
N TRP A 93 2.82 -15.83 -5.29
CA TRP A 93 2.57 -14.54 -5.93
C TRP A 93 3.74 -13.58 -5.79
N GLY A 94 4.06 -12.86 -6.88
CA GLY A 94 4.90 -11.67 -6.85
C GLY A 94 4.06 -10.40 -6.76
N SER A 95 4.43 -9.47 -5.87
CA SER A 95 3.78 -8.17 -5.75
C SER A 95 4.84 -7.06 -5.74
N LEU A 96 4.73 -6.14 -6.70
CA LEU A 96 5.52 -4.92 -6.77
C LEU A 96 4.56 -3.73 -6.57
N ARG A 97 4.68 -3.07 -5.41
CA ARG A 97 3.81 -1.95 -5.05
C ARG A 97 4.66 -0.74 -4.68
N ALA A 98 4.46 0.36 -5.38
CA ALA A 98 5.09 1.64 -5.09
C ALA A 98 4.04 2.74 -5.17
N GLY A 99 3.71 3.35 -4.03
CA GLY A 99 2.64 4.36 -3.93
C GLY A 99 2.91 5.67 -4.68
N LYS A 100 4.13 5.86 -5.18
CA LYS A 100 4.54 7.00 -6.01
C LYS A 100 4.75 6.64 -7.48
N GLY A 101 4.40 5.42 -7.90
CA GLY A 101 4.57 4.92 -9.25
C GLY A 101 5.74 3.94 -9.42
N VAL A 102 5.77 3.27 -10.57
CA VAL A 102 6.74 2.22 -10.91
C VAL A 102 7.42 2.55 -12.24
N PHE A 103 8.75 2.57 -12.26
CA PHE A 103 9.55 2.66 -13.48
C PHE A 103 10.27 1.33 -13.71
N ILE A 104 9.98 0.66 -14.83
CA ILE A 104 10.66 -0.57 -15.25
C ILE A 104 11.39 -0.26 -16.55
N SER A 105 12.72 -0.36 -16.51
CA SER A 105 13.58 0.07 -17.60
C SER A 105 14.67 -0.95 -17.92
N ALA A 106 14.93 -1.12 -19.22
CA ALA A 106 16.11 -1.80 -19.75
C ALA A 106 17.18 -0.81 -20.25
N ASP A 107 17.09 0.47 -19.86
CA ASP A 107 18.10 1.48 -20.14
C ASP A 107 19.34 1.24 -19.28
N ALA A 108 20.52 1.30 -19.89
CA ALA A 108 21.76 1.11 -19.16
C ALA A 108 22.05 2.32 -18.27
N GLN A 109 22.26 2.07 -16.97
CA GLN A 109 22.81 3.05 -16.02
C GLN A 109 24.08 2.49 -15.37
N PRO A 110 25.25 2.56 -16.05
CA PRO A 110 26.47 1.92 -15.59
C PRO A 110 26.89 2.40 -14.20
N LYS A 111 27.18 1.44 -13.32
CA LYS A 111 27.63 1.69 -11.94
C LYS A 111 26.66 2.57 -11.13
N ALA A 112 25.37 2.52 -11.44
CA ALA A 112 24.33 3.36 -10.83
C ALA A 112 24.68 4.87 -10.82
N LYS A 113 25.43 5.33 -11.84
CA LYS A 113 25.76 6.75 -12.01
C LYS A 113 24.56 7.49 -12.59
N GLY A 114 23.76 8.10 -11.72
CA GLY A 114 22.57 8.86 -12.09
C GLY A 114 21.54 8.85 -10.97
N LYS A 115 20.33 9.32 -11.27
CA LYS A 115 19.19 9.18 -10.36
C LYS A 115 18.57 7.79 -10.53
N GLN A 116 17.99 7.25 -9.46
CA GLN A 116 17.21 6.01 -9.52
C GLN A 116 16.11 6.07 -10.60
N LEU A 117 15.50 7.25 -10.78
CA LEU A 117 14.46 7.54 -11.77
C LEU A 117 15.00 8.33 -12.97
N ASP A 118 16.26 8.10 -13.37
CA ASP A 118 16.77 8.65 -14.63
C ASP A 118 16.07 7.96 -15.81
N MET A 119 15.22 8.72 -16.49
CA MET A 119 14.30 8.22 -17.51
C MET A 119 14.34 9.08 -18.77
N ALA A 120 15.46 9.77 -19.03
CA ALA A 120 15.58 10.70 -20.15
C ALA A 120 15.21 10.05 -21.51
N ALA A 121 15.70 8.85 -21.78
CA ALA A 121 15.37 8.10 -23.00
C ALA A 121 13.87 7.78 -23.10
N ALA A 122 13.27 7.33 -22.00
CA ALA A 122 11.83 7.03 -21.95
C ALA A 122 10.96 8.28 -22.15
N ILE A 123 11.33 9.42 -21.55
CA ILE A 123 10.64 10.69 -21.74
C ILE A 123 10.73 11.14 -23.20
N THR A 124 11.90 11.04 -23.84
CA THR A 124 12.04 11.38 -25.27
C THR A 124 11.12 10.53 -26.14
N GLN A 125 10.93 9.25 -25.83
CA GLN A 125 9.99 8.39 -26.56
C GLN A 125 8.52 8.81 -26.32
N LEU A 126 8.14 9.11 -25.07
CA LEU A 126 6.80 9.61 -24.74
C LEU A 126 6.48 10.93 -25.47
N GLU A 127 7.41 11.88 -25.47
CA GLU A 127 7.26 13.17 -26.14
C GLU A 127 7.18 13.03 -27.67
N SER A 128 7.98 12.12 -28.24
CA SER A 128 7.97 11.81 -29.67
C SER A 128 6.64 11.17 -30.09
N ALA A 129 6.14 10.21 -29.31
CA ALA A 129 4.84 9.58 -29.55
C ALA A 129 3.69 10.61 -29.46
N LEU A 130 3.68 11.46 -28.43
CA LEU A 130 2.66 12.51 -28.29
C LEU A 130 2.70 13.52 -29.45
N SER A 131 3.89 13.86 -29.93
CA SER A 131 4.06 14.75 -31.09
C SER A 131 3.45 14.14 -32.36
N LEU A 132 3.66 12.83 -32.58
CA LEU A 132 3.03 12.10 -33.69
C LEU A 132 1.50 12.06 -33.55
N VAL A 133 0.98 11.74 -32.37
CA VAL A 133 -0.47 11.76 -32.08
C VAL A 133 -1.08 13.11 -32.41
N ARG A 134 -0.47 14.21 -31.95
CA ARG A 134 -0.95 15.58 -32.24
C ARG A 134 -0.89 15.92 -33.73
N SER A 135 0.16 15.49 -34.43
CA SER A 135 0.28 15.71 -35.87
C SER A 135 -0.82 14.98 -36.65
N LEU A 136 -1.08 13.72 -36.31
CA LEU A 136 -2.13 12.93 -36.95
C LEU A 136 -3.53 13.43 -36.59
N ALA A 137 -3.76 13.86 -35.35
CA ALA A 137 -5.01 14.50 -34.94
C ALA A 137 -5.31 15.75 -35.78
N ARG A 138 -4.31 16.61 -36.01
CA ARG A 138 -4.46 17.78 -36.91
C ARG A 138 -4.74 17.37 -38.36
N ALA A 139 -4.06 16.34 -38.86
CA ALA A 139 -4.32 15.82 -40.21
C ALA A 139 -5.76 15.29 -40.35
N ALA A 140 -6.27 14.57 -39.34
CA ALA A 140 -7.65 14.11 -39.28
C ALA A 140 -8.64 15.29 -39.25
N SER A 141 -8.40 16.30 -38.40
CA SER A 141 -9.25 17.51 -38.35
C SER A 141 -9.28 18.25 -39.68
N ASN A 142 -8.13 18.39 -40.37
CA ASN A 142 -8.07 19.01 -41.70
C ASN A 142 -8.84 18.20 -42.76
N GLY A 143 -8.89 16.88 -42.61
CA GLY A 143 -9.69 15.98 -43.43
C GLY A 143 -11.18 15.95 -43.07
N ALA A 144 -11.63 16.78 -42.12
CA ALA A 144 -12.97 16.71 -41.52
C ALA A 144 -13.32 15.33 -40.95
N VAL A 145 -12.32 14.65 -40.40
CA VAL A 145 -12.43 13.33 -39.77
C VAL A 145 -12.33 13.48 -38.25
N THR A 146 -13.05 12.64 -37.49
CA THR A 146 -12.93 12.57 -36.02
C THR A 146 -11.45 12.40 -35.62
N ALA A 147 -10.92 13.35 -34.86
CA ALA A 147 -9.57 13.29 -34.33
C ALA A 147 -9.50 12.40 -33.07
N GLY A 148 -8.35 11.75 -32.85
CA GLY A 148 -8.09 11.03 -31.61
C GLY A 148 -7.94 11.97 -30.42
N ASP A 149 -8.24 11.47 -29.22
CA ASP A 149 -8.12 12.20 -27.96
C ASP A 149 -6.64 12.38 -27.57
N SER A 150 -6.04 13.47 -28.06
CA SER A 150 -4.67 13.85 -27.74
C SER A 150 -4.50 14.40 -26.32
N ASP A 151 -5.60 14.78 -25.66
CA ASP A 151 -5.56 15.47 -24.38
C ASP A 151 -5.34 14.49 -23.23
N SER A 152 -6.01 13.33 -23.24
CA SER A 152 -5.68 12.24 -22.29
C SER A 152 -4.24 11.78 -22.44
N GLN A 153 -3.75 11.62 -23.67
CA GLN A 153 -2.36 11.24 -23.93
C GLN A 153 -1.37 12.30 -23.43
N ALA A 154 -1.70 13.59 -23.56
CA ALA A 154 -0.87 14.67 -23.01
C ALA A 154 -0.84 14.67 -21.47
N ARG A 155 -1.98 14.39 -20.82
CA ARG A 155 -2.04 14.21 -19.35
C ARG A 155 -1.21 13.01 -18.91
N LEU A 156 -1.28 11.89 -19.63
CA LEU A 156 -0.50 10.69 -19.34
C LEU A 156 1.01 10.97 -19.42
N VAL A 157 1.49 11.67 -20.46
CA VAL A 157 2.91 12.05 -20.57
C VAL A 157 3.34 12.91 -19.38
N LYS A 158 2.51 13.86 -18.94
CA LYS A 158 2.80 14.69 -17.76
C LYS A 158 2.89 13.84 -16.50
N ALA A 159 1.94 12.95 -16.26
CA ALA A 159 1.89 12.06 -15.10
C ALA A 159 3.09 11.10 -15.00
N LEU A 160 3.52 10.54 -16.14
CA LEU A 160 4.63 9.60 -16.22
C LEU A 160 6.01 10.27 -16.23
N SER A 161 6.09 11.54 -16.63
CA SER A 161 7.35 12.30 -16.65
C SER A 161 7.86 12.51 -15.23
N GLY A 162 8.97 11.85 -14.90
CA GLY A 162 9.50 11.83 -13.54
C GLY A 162 8.64 11.07 -12.53
N LEU A 163 7.62 10.32 -12.99
CA LEU A 163 6.57 9.73 -12.16
C LEU A 163 5.98 10.75 -11.17
N SER A 164 5.52 11.90 -11.68
CA SER A 164 4.91 12.94 -10.84
C SER A 164 3.59 12.49 -10.20
N GLU A 165 2.95 11.50 -10.81
CA GLU A 165 1.74 10.83 -10.33
C GLU A 165 1.97 9.31 -10.28
N PRO A 166 1.15 8.53 -9.53
CA PRO A 166 1.36 7.10 -9.33
C PRO A 166 1.00 6.25 -10.56
N GLY A 167 1.78 6.40 -11.64
CA GLY A 167 1.68 5.63 -12.87
C GLY A 167 2.73 4.51 -12.99
N VAL A 168 2.67 3.78 -14.10
CA VAL A 168 3.67 2.77 -14.48
C VAL A 168 4.27 3.16 -15.83
N LEU A 169 5.60 3.28 -15.89
CA LEU A 169 6.33 3.51 -17.12
C LEU A 169 7.21 2.29 -17.42
N LEU A 170 6.95 1.65 -18.57
CA LEU A 170 7.74 0.54 -19.10
C LEU A 170 8.54 1.05 -20.31
N HIS A 171 9.86 0.95 -20.28
CA HIS A 171 10.70 1.37 -21.39
C HIS A 171 11.85 0.38 -21.65
N ALA A 172 12.08 0.06 -22.91
CA ALA A 172 13.22 -0.75 -23.33
C ALA A 172 13.72 -0.31 -24.70
N PRO A 173 15.03 -0.04 -24.87
CA PRO A 173 15.58 0.46 -26.13
C PRO A 173 15.54 -0.56 -27.27
N ALA A 174 15.39 -1.86 -26.96
CA ALA A 174 15.34 -2.95 -27.93
C ALA A 174 13.93 -3.53 -28.13
N GLY A 175 12.88 -2.84 -27.66
CA GLY A 175 11.48 -3.26 -27.76
C GLY A 175 10.95 -3.97 -26.52
N ILE A 176 9.62 -4.09 -26.46
CA ILE A 176 8.86 -4.69 -25.36
C ILE A 176 7.95 -5.77 -25.92
N GLY A 177 7.97 -6.97 -25.33
CA GLY A 177 7.06 -8.07 -25.66
C GLY A 177 6.05 -8.29 -24.54
N VAL A 178 4.76 -8.28 -24.85
CA VAL A 178 3.66 -8.63 -23.93
C VAL A 178 2.92 -9.82 -24.53
N MET A 179 3.01 -10.98 -23.89
CA MET A 179 2.43 -12.22 -24.41
C MET A 179 1.80 -13.06 -23.30
N SER A 180 0.75 -13.81 -23.68
CA SER A 180 0.10 -14.80 -22.85
C SER A 180 -0.52 -15.87 -23.75
N PRO A 181 -0.53 -17.16 -23.35
CA PRO A 181 -1.33 -18.19 -24.02
C PRO A 181 -2.84 -18.03 -23.73
N LYS A 182 -3.20 -17.07 -22.88
CA LYS A 182 -4.57 -16.65 -22.56
C LYS A 182 -4.78 -15.21 -23.03
N ALA A 183 -5.96 -14.66 -22.74
CA ALA A 183 -6.29 -13.29 -23.11
C ALA A 183 -5.29 -12.27 -22.54
N VAL A 184 -4.99 -11.24 -23.34
CA VAL A 184 -4.29 -10.01 -22.94
C VAL A 184 -5.31 -8.88 -23.05
N CYS A 185 -5.40 -8.02 -22.03
CA CYS A 185 -6.36 -6.92 -21.98
C CYS A 185 -5.62 -5.58 -21.82
N LEU A 186 -5.96 -4.60 -22.65
CA LEU A 186 -5.56 -3.21 -22.53
C LEU A 186 -6.85 -2.39 -22.37
N ALA A 187 -7.07 -1.83 -21.19
CA ALA A 187 -8.29 -1.11 -20.87
C ALA A 187 -7.97 0.14 -20.05
N SER A 188 -8.69 1.23 -20.34
CA SER A 188 -8.72 2.44 -19.53
C SER A 188 -10.19 2.72 -19.18
N GLY A 189 -10.48 2.88 -17.89
CA GLY A 189 -11.85 3.02 -17.40
C GLY A 189 -12.40 4.44 -17.42
N GLY A 190 -11.54 5.45 -17.57
CA GLY A 190 -11.94 6.85 -17.55
C GLY A 190 -11.24 7.73 -18.60
N GLU A 191 -10.32 7.16 -19.40
CA GLU A 191 -9.58 7.87 -20.44
C GLU A 191 -9.37 6.98 -21.68
N SER A 192 -8.68 7.47 -22.70
CA SER A 192 -8.44 6.75 -23.95
C SER A 192 -7.26 5.76 -23.88
N VAL A 193 -7.37 4.64 -24.61
CA VAL A 193 -6.23 3.76 -24.91
C VAL A 193 -5.56 4.24 -26.21
N GLY A 194 -4.31 4.69 -26.12
CA GLY A 194 -3.51 5.13 -27.26
C GLY A 194 -2.56 4.04 -27.76
N ILE A 195 -2.57 3.76 -29.06
CA ILE A 195 -1.58 2.90 -29.72
C ILE A 195 -0.90 3.74 -30.80
N THR A 196 0.39 3.99 -30.64
CA THR A 196 1.17 4.88 -31.53
C THR A 196 2.39 4.13 -32.07
N ALA A 197 2.59 4.18 -33.38
CA ALA A 197 3.76 3.65 -34.05
C ALA A 197 4.27 4.66 -35.08
N ALA A 198 5.60 4.86 -35.12
CA ALA A 198 6.23 5.69 -36.15
C ALA A 198 6.23 5.01 -37.54
N HIS A 199 6.10 3.69 -37.56
CA HIS A 199 5.96 2.87 -38.77
C HIS A 199 4.53 2.32 -38.85
N ASN A 200 4.35 1.00 -38.88
CA ASN A 200 3.05 0.36 -38.99
C ASN A 200 2.48 0.02 -37.61
N THR A 201 1.15 0.04 -37.52
CA THR A 201 0.40 -0.67 -36.49
C THR A 201 -0.22 -1.90 -37.14
N ASP A 202 0.38 -3.07 -36.95
CA ASP A 202 -0.11 -4.31 -37.54
C ASP A 202 -0.99 -5.08 -36.53
N ILE A 203 -2.24 -5.34 -36.89
CA ILE A 203 -3.18 -6.14 -36.09
C ILE A 203 -3.48 -7.43 -36.85
N SER A 204 -3.00 -8.57 -36.33
CA SER A 204 -3.24 -9.89 -36.92
C SER A 204 -4.10 -10.74 -35.98
N ALA A 205 -5.30 -11.11 -36.43
CA ALA A 205 -6.21 -11.99 -35.70
C ALA A 205 -6.26 -13.36 -36.37
N GLY A 206 -6.12 -14.43 -35.57
CA GLY A 206 -6.26 -15.81 -36.07
C GLY A 206 -7.72 -16.25 -36.28
N GLN A 207 -8.67 -15.42 -35.84
CA GLN A 207 -10.11 -15.58 -36.02
C GLN A 207 -10.65 -14.22 -36.51
N ASP A 208 -11.43 -13.51 -35.70
CA ASP A 208 -12.09 -12.27 -36.08
C ASP A 208 -11.35 -11.02 -35.59
N PHE A 209 -11.48 -9.93 -36.36
CA PHE A 209 -11.21 -8.57 -35.90
C PHE A 209 -12.55 -7.84 -35.72
N THR A 210 -12.91 -7.56 -34.46
CA THR A 210 -14.17 -6.90 -34.10
C THR A 210 -13.88 -5.53 -33.51
N ALA A 211 -14.47 -4.49 -34.09
CA ALA A 211 -14.39 -3.11 -33.59
C ALA A 211 -15.81 -2.58 -33.32
N VAL A 212 -16.07 -2.19 -32.08
CA VAL A 212 -17.35 -1.61 -31.64
C VAL A 212 -17.05 -0.34 -30.89
N ALA A 213 -17.72 0.75 -31.25
CA ALA A 213 -17.59 2.06 -30.62
C ALA A 213 -18.96 2.63 -30.33
N GLU A 214 -19.12 3.22 -29.14
CA GLU A 214 -20.35 3.91 -28.74
C GLU A 214 -20.58 5.20 -29.55
N GLY A 215 -19.50 5.94 -29.83
CA GLY A 215 -19.53 7.16 -30.62
C GLY A 215 -19.47 6.89 -32.11
N ASN A 216 -18.25 6.82 -32.66
CA ASN A 216 -18.02 6.55 -34.08
C ASN A 216 -16.79 5.65 -34.29
N VAL A 217 -16.75 4.97 -35.43
CA VAL A 217 -15.55 4.32 -35.95
C VAL A 217 -15.01 5.19 -37.08
N SER A 218 -13.76 5.64 -36.93
CA SER A 218 -13.11 6.54 -37.87
C SER A 218 -11.81 5.93 -38.40
N LEU A 219 -11.70 5.77 -39.72
CA LEU A 219 -10.53 5.21 -40.40
C LEU A 219 -10.04 6.21 -41.44
N PHE A 220 -8.80 6.69 -41.29
CA PHE A 220 -8.25 7.73 -42.15
C PHE A 220 -6.84 7.39 -42.61
N ALA A 221 -6.68 7.23 -43.92
CA ALA A 221 -5.39 7.10 -44.57
C ALA A 221 -5.00 8.45 -45.18
N HIS A 222 -4.00 9.14 -44.61
CA HIS A 222 -3.65 10.51 -44.99
C HIS A 222 -2.82 10.61 -46.28
N GLN A 223 -1.90 9.67 -46.51
CA GLN A 223 -0.94 9.73 -47.64
C GLN A 223 -1.12 8.63 -48.68
N ALA A 224 -1.87 7.57 -48.37
CA ALA A 224 -1.98 6.37 -49.19
C ALA A 224 -3.42 5.85 -49.19
N ASP A 225 -3.64 4.72 -49.88
CA ASP A 225 -4.96 4.15 -50.09
C ASP A 225 -5.57 3.54 -48.83
N LEU A 226 -6.89 3.63 -48.72
CA LEU A 226 -7.68 2.79 -47.81
C LEU A 226 -8.15 1.54 -48.56
N GLN A 227 -7.86 0.35 -48.00
CA GLN A 227 -8.27 -0.92 -48.61
C GLN A 227 -9.17 -1.72 -47.65
N LEU A 228 -10.36 -2.08 -48.13
CA LEU A 228 -11.30 -2.97 -47.44
C LEU A 228 -11.65 -4.11 -48.39
N LYS A 229 -11.16 -5.32 -48.10
CA LYS A 229 -11.28 -6.49 -49.00
C LYS A 229 -11.68 -7.71 -48.18
N SER A 230 -12.57 -8.52 -48.74
CA SER A 230 -12.83 -9.87 -48.24
C SER A 230 -12.52 -10.89 -49.34
N ALA A 231 -11.67 -11.88 -49.03
CA ALA A 231 -11.33 -12.95 -49.96
C ALA A 231 -12.49 -13.96 -50.13
N HIS A 232 -13.28 -14.13 -49.07
CA HIS A 232 -14.41 -15.05 -48.99
C HIS A 232 -15.55 -14.43 -48.19
N GLY A 233 -16.79 -14.86 -48.45
CA GLY A 233 -17.96 -14.34 -47.75
C GLY A 233 -18.42 -12.97 -48.24
N LYS A 234 -19.40 -12.40 -47.54
CA LYS A 234 -20.09 -11.16 -47.92
C LYS A 234 -19.41 -9.92 -47.34
N VAL A 235 -19.49 -8.80 -48.06
CA VAL A 235 -19.15 -7.46 -47.55
C VAL A 235 -20.46 -6.68 -47.42
N GLU A 236 -20.76 -6.21 -46.21
CA GLU A 236 -21.98 -5.47 -45.90
C GLU A 236 -21.61 -4.08 -45.38
N LEU A 237 -22.23 -3.04 -45.94
CA LEU A 237 -22.07 -1.65 -45.52
C LEU A 237 -23.46 -1.06 -45.27
N HIS A 238 -23.82 -0.89 -44.00
CA HIS A 238 -25.15 -0.45 -43.60
C HIS A 238 -25.10 0.86 -42.81
N ALA A 239 -25.94 1.83 -43.18
CA ALA A 239 -26.29 2.96 -42.33
C ALA A 239 -27.72 2.74 -41.84
N LEU A 240 -27.89 2.27 -40.60
CA LEU A 240 -29.19 1.80 -40.09
C LEU A 240 -30.23 2.94 -39.97
N THR A 241 -29.78 4.11 -39.54
CA THR A 241 -30.63 5.30 -39.36
C THR A 241 -30.13 6.51 -40.16
N GLY A 242 -28.83 6.52 -40.50
CA GLY A 242 -28.17 7.63 -41.19
C GLY A 242 -28.03 7.43 -42.69
N GLN A 243 -27.31 8.36 -43.32
CA GLN A 243 -26.98 8.30 -44.74
C GLN A 243 -25.74 7.44 -44.99
N LEU A 244 -25.79 6.56 -45.99
CA LEU A 244 -24.59 5.99 -46.60
C LEU A 244 -24.12 6.94 -47.72
N HIS A 245 -22.97 7.59 -47.53
CA HIS A 245 -22.40 8.53 -48.50
C HIS A 245 -21.05 8.02 -49.02
N ALA A 246 -20.95 7.84 -50.33
CA ALA A 246 -19.71 7.50 -51.03
C ALA A 246 -19.36 8.63 -52.00
N LEU A 247 -18.16 9.19 -51.89
CA LEU A 247 -17.70 10.31 -52.70
C LEU A 247 -16.28 10.05 -53.18
N ALA A 248 -16.04 10.28 -54.47
CA ALA A 248 -14.71 10.25 -55.08
C ALA A 248 -14.50 11.55 -55.86
N LYS A 249 -13.29 12.11 -55.78
CA LYS A 249 -12.90 13.27 -56.61
C LYS A 249 -12.73 12.88 -58.09
N ASN A 250 -12.25 11.66 -58.30
CA ASN A 250 -12.08 11.06 -59.62
C ASN A 250 -13.21 10.05 -59.85
N ASP A 251 -12.95 9.03 -60.66
CA ASP A 251 -13.95 8.06 -61.08
C ASP A 251 -14.46 7.20 -59.91
N MET A 252 -15.75 6.87 -59.97
CA MET A 252 -16.39 5.85 -59.12
C MET A 252 -16.80 4.67 -60.00
N LYS A 253 -16.41 3.45 -59.60
CA LYS A 253 -16.67 2.22 -60.34
C LYS A 253 -17.44 1.22 -59.47
N ILE A 254 -18.62 0.80 -59.93
CA ILE A 254 -19.47 -0.21 -59.27
C ILE A 254 -19.67 -1.35 -60.26
N GLU A 255 -19.16 -2.54 -59.94
CA GLU A 255 -19.14 -3.68 -60.85
C GLU A 255 -19.51 -4.99 -60.17
N SER A 256 -20.22 -5.83 -60.90
CA SER A 256 -20.38 -7.26 -60.59
C SER A 256 -19.82 -8.05 -61.77
N VAL A 257 -18.75 -8.82 -61.53
CA VAL A 257 -18.02 -9.52 -62.61
C VAL A 257 -18.82 -10.72 -63.14
N ALA A 258 -19.53 -11.42 -62.27
CA ALA A 258 -20.27 -12.64 -62.62
C ALA A 258 -21.75 -12.61 -62.16
N GLY A 259 -22.15 -11.55 -61.46
CA GLY A 259 -23.49 -11.44 -60.86
C GLY A 259 -24.30 -10.28 -61.44
N ARG A 260 -25.13 -9.69 -60.58
CA ARG A 260 -25.97 -8.52 -60.91
C ARG A 260 -25.60 -7.31 -60.05
N VAL A 261 -25.86 -6.12 -60.57
CA VAL A 261 -25.91 -4.87 -59.78
C VAL A 261 -27.37 -4.51 -59.62
N GLU A 262 -27.81 -4.36 -58.37
CA GLU A 262 -29.20 -4.02 -58.02
C GLU A 262 -29.19 -2.72 -57.20
N ILE A 263 -29.91 -1.70 -57.69
CA ILE A 263 -30.05 -0.42 -57.01
C ILE A 263 -31.54 -0.17 -56.86
N SER A 264 -32.01 -0.14 -55.62
CA SER A 264 -33.42 0.07 -55.29
C SER A 264 -33.56 1.25 -54.34
N ALA A 265 -34.64 2.01 -54.52
CA ALA A 265 -35.00 3.10 -53.63
C ALA A 265 -36.52 3.13 -53.48
N PRO A 266 -37.07 3.15 -52.25
CA PRO A 266 -38.52 3.11 -52.04
C PRO A 266 -39.22 4.43 -52.38
N GLN A 267 -38.49 5.56 -52.30
CA GLN A 267 -39.06 6.89 -52.54
C GLN A 267 -38.67 7.44 -53.92
N GLU A 268 -37.37 7.47 -54.22
CA GLU A 268 -36.84 8.14 -55.42
C GLU A 268 -35.43 7.65 -55.75
N LEU A 269 -35.17 7.37 -57.02
CA LEU A 269 -33.84 7.08 -57.55
C LEU A 269 -33.51 8.10 -58.66
N ILE A 270 -32.36 8.78 -58.55
CA ILE A 270 -31.90 9.78 -59.52
C ILE A 270 -30.48 9.42 -59.98
N LEU A 271 -30.30 9.32 -61.29
CA LEU A 271 -28.99 9.27 -61.94
C LEU A 271 -28.81 10.60 -62.68
N ASN A 272 -27.79 11.38 -62.36
CA ASN A 272 -27.55 12.70 -62.97
C ASN A 272 -26.10 12.82 -63.46
N CYS A 273 -25.91 13.34 -64.67
CA CYS A 273 -24.61 13.64 -65.26
C CYS A 273 -24.71 14.88 -66.17
N GLY A 274 -24.00 15.96 -65.82
CA GLY A 274 -23.94 17.17 -66.65
C GLY A 274 -25.29 17.84 -66.92
N GLY A 275 -26.27 17.65 -66.04
CA GLY A 275 -27.65 18.16 -66.21
C GLY A 275 -28.60 17.20 -66.94
N ALA A 276 -28.11 16.13 -67.56
CA ALA A 276 -28.96 15.03 -68.02
C ALA A 276 -29.25 14.07 -66.87
N TYR A 277 -30.48 13.54 -66.78
CA TYR A 277 -30.88 12.66 -65.70
C TYR A 277 -31.90 11.58 -66.08
N ILE A 278 -31.91 10.52 -65.28
CA ILE A 278 -32.95 9.50 -65.22
C ILE A 278 -33.49 9.51 -63.79
N ARG A 279 -34.79 9.69 -63.63
CA ARG A 279 -35.46 9.74 -62.33
C ARG A 279 -36.60 8.72 -62.27
N LEU A 280 -36.62 7.90 -61.22
CA LEU A 280 -37.68 6.94 -60.93
C LEU A 280 -38.37 7.37 -59.63
N LYS A 281 -39.66 7.71 -59.69
CA LYS A 281 -40.45 8.16 -58.52
C LYS A 281 -41.92 7.85 -58.70
N GLY A 282 -42.57 7.31 -57.66
CA GLY A 282 -44.03 7.13 -57.65
C GLY A 282 -44.56 6.22 -58.78
N GLY A 283 -43.75 5.30 -59.31
CA GLY A 283 -44.08 4.46 -60.46
C GLY A 283 -43.84 5.11 -61.83
N GLU A 284 -43.35 6.35 -61.87
CA GLU A 284 -43.02 7.07 -63.11
C GLU A 284 -41.51 7.00 -63.40
N ILE A 285 -41.17 7.00 -64.70
CA ILE A 285 -39.81 7.15 -65.20
C ILE A 285 -39.72 8.47 -65.97
N GLU A 286 -38.84 9.36 -65.53
CA GLU A 286 -38.58 10.66 -66.16
C GLU A 286 -37.16 10.68 -66.76
N LEU A 287 -37.08 11.00 -68.06
CA LEU A 287 -35.84 11.13 -68.82
C LEU A 287 -35.69 12.60 -69.24
N GLY A 288 -34.78 13.33 -68.62
CA GLY A 288 -34.54 14.74 -68.89
C GLY A 288 -33.11 15.01 -69.39
N ALA A 289 -32.96 15.88 -70.39
CA ALA A 289 -31.65 16.34 -70.85
C ALA A 289 -31.74 17.76 -71.40
N PRO A 290 -30.74 18.64 -71.16
CA PRO A 290 -30.67 19.96 -71.79
C PRO A 290 -30.34 19.89 -73.29
N GLY A 291 -29.78 18.77 -73.74
CA GLY A 291 -29.52 18.46 -75.14
C GLY A 291 -30.51 17.45 -75.71
N ASN A 292 -30.03 16.55 -76.57
CA ASN A 292 -30.85 15.52 -77.22
C ASN A 292 -30.85 14.20 -76.42
N ILE A 293 -31.96 13.47 -76.45
CA ILE A 293 -32.03 12.06 -76.00
C ILE A 293 -31.97 11.16 -77.25
N TYR A 294 -30.88 10.38 -77.38
CA TYR A 294 -30.70 9.45 -78.49
C TYR A 294 -31.11 8.02 -78.10
N LEU A 295 -32.13 7.47 -78.76
CA LEU A 295 -32.52 6.06 -78.64
C LEU A 295 -32.03 5.29 -79.87
N LYS A 296 -30.88 4.63 -79.76
CA LYS A 296 -30.30 3.80 -80.84
C LYS A 296 -30.72 2.34 -80.65
N ALA A 297 -31.85 1.95 -81.23
CA ALA A 297 -32.39 0.60 -81.14
C ALA A 297 -32.93 0.12 -82.48
N ALA A 298 -32.91 -1.20 -82.71
CA ALA A 298 -33.56 -1.81 -83.87
C ALA A 298 -35.09 -1.63 -83.84
N HIS A 299 -35.69 -1.70 -82.63
CA HIS A 299 -37.11 -1.47 -82.39
C HIS A 299 -37.32 -0.80 -81.02
N VAL A 300 -38.29 0.11 -80.92
CA VAL A 300 -38.81 0.64 -79.65
C VAL A 300 -40.31 0.32 -79.61
N GLN A 301 -40.73 -0.51 -78.67
CA GLN A 301 -42.13 -0.94 -78.55
C GLN A 301 -42.72 -0.43 -77.23
N LYS A 302 -43.88 0.23 -77.32
CA LYS A 302 -44.66 0.66 -76.15
C LYS A 302 -45.75 -0.38 -75.88
N VAL A 303 -45.55 -1.21 -74.86
CA VAL A 303 -46.53 -2.21 -74.38
C VAL A 303 -47.18 -1.72 -73.07
N GLY A 304 -48.21 -2.44 -72.59
CA GLY A 304 -48.95 -2.06 -71.38
C GLY A 304 -48.08 -1.95 -70.11
N ALA A 305 -48.63 -1.33 -69.07
CA ALA A 305 -47.92 -1.15 -67.80
C ALA A 305 -47.61 -2.49 -67.11
N ALA A 306 -46.49 -2.54 -66.38
CA ALA A 306 -46.07 -3.66 -65.55
C ALA A 306 -45.50 -3.13 -64.23
N SER A 307 -45.48 -3.97 -63.20
CA SER A 307 -44.88 -3.66 -61.89
C SER A 307 -43.92 -4.77 -61.47
N LEU A 308 -42.92 -4.40 -60.67
CA LEU A 308 -42.00 -5.33 -60.02
C LEU A 308 -42.01 -4.98 -58.53
N GLU A 309 -42.49 -5.90 -57.68
CA GLU A 309 -42.38 -5.75 -56.23
C GLU A 309 -41.15 -6.50 -55.74
N THR A 310 -40.24 -5.78 -55.09
CA THR A 310 -39.10 -6.36 -54.38
C THR A 310 -39.31 -6.11 -52.88
N PRO A 311 -39.33 -7.15 -52.03
CA PRO A 311 -39.55 -6.97 -50.60
C PRO A 311 -38.45 -6.11 -49.98
N VAL A 312 -38.84 -5.13 -49.17
CA VAL A 312 -37.91 -4.26 -48.43
C VAL A 312 -37.12 -5.12 -47.45
N THR A 313 -35.79 -5.01 -47.45
CA THR A 313 -34.95 -5.68 -46.45
C THR A 313 -35.05 -4.91 -45.13
N PRO A 314 -35.60 -5.49 -44.05
CA PRO A 314 -35.72 -4.81 -42.78
C PRO A 314 -34.33 -4.59 -42.17
N LEU A 315 -34.05 -3.38 -41.71
CA LEU A 315 -32.84 -3.06 -40.97
C LEU A 315 -33.05 -3.39 -39.49
N PRO A 316 -32.27 -4.32 -38.89
CA PRO A 316 -32.41 -4.64 -37.47
C PRO A 316 -31.99 -3.44 -36.62
N THR A 317 -32.83 -3.04 -35.67
CA THR A 317 -32.54 -1.97 -34.71
C THR A 317 -32.21 -2.57 -33.35
N GLY A 318 -31.04 -2.23 -32.81
CA GLY A 318 -30.75 -2.43 -31.38
C GLY A 318 -31.20 -1.22 -30.56
N TYR A 319 -31.37 -1.41 -29.25
CA TYR A 319 -31.65 -0.36 -28.29
C TYR A 319 -30.39 -0.04 -27.51
N ALA A 320 -30.19 1.22 -27.15
CA ALA A 320 -29.08 1.67 -26.32
C ALA A 320 -29.61 2.67 -25.29
N GLY A 321 -29.13 2.59 -24.06
CA GLY A 321 -29.48 3.54 -23.01
C GLY A 321 -28.43 3.59 -21.91
N GLY A 322 -28.29 4.74 -21.27
CA GLY A 322 -27.37 4.99 -20.19
C GLY A 322 -27.91 6.05 -19.24
N TYR A 323 -27.22 6.30 -18.15
CA TYR A 323 -27.59 7.29 -17.14
C TYR A 323 -26.59 8.44 -17.12
N SER A 324 -27.08 9.65 -16.84
CA SER A 324 -26.23 10.78 -16.44
C SER A 324 -26.46 11.06 -14.97
N LEU A 325 -25.39 10.97 -14.18
CA LEU A 325 -25.41 11.11 -12.74
C LEU A 325 -25.12 12.57 -12.35
N ALA A 326 -26.07 13.16 -11.64
CA ALA A 326 -25.94 14.48 -11.06
C ALA A 326 -26.38 14.48 -9.59
N ASP A 327 -25.86 15.40 -8.80
CA ASP A 327 -26.31 15.63 -7.43
C ASP A 327 -27.65 16.39 -7.39
N ALA A 328 -28.16 16.65 -6.18
CA ALA A 328 -29.42 17.36 -5.99
C ALA A 328 -29.39 18.83 -6.50
N ALA A 329 -28.19 19.40 -6.70
CA ALA A 329 -27.96 20.72 -7.27
C ALA A 329 -27.70 20.68 -8.79
N GLN A 330 -27.90 19.52 -9.44
CA GLN A 330 -27.60 19.24 -10.85
C GLN A 330 -26.12 19.32 -11.25
N ALA A 331 -25.19 19.30 -10.28
CA ALA A 331 -23.77 19.17 -10.57
C ALA A 331 -23.44 17.71 -10.90
N SER A 332 -22.66 17.50 -11.95
CA SER A 332 -22.26 16.17 -12.39
C SER A 332 -21.51 15.40 -11.28
N ARG A 333 -21.77 14.09 -11.16
CA ARG A 333 -21.02 13.18 -10.28
C ARG A 333 -20.03 12.33 -11.08
N PRO A 334 -18.81 12.84 -11.34
CA PRO A 334 -17.81 12.09 -12.06
C PRO A 334 -17.24 10.94 -11.24
N PHE A 335 -16.66 9.96 -11.92
CA PHE A 335 -15.90 8.85 -11.33
C PHE A 335 -16.65 8.02 -10.28
N THR A 336 -17.97 7.94 -10.39
CA THR A 336 -18.85 7.21 -9.48
C THR A 336 -19.06 5.78 -9.99
N ARG A 337 -18.81 4.78 -9.13
CA ARG A 337 -19.05 3.38 -9.47
C ARG A 337 -20.55 3.11 -9.61
N TYR A 338 -20.90 2.33 -10.63
CA TYR A 338 -22.27 1.94 -10.89
C TYR A 338 -22.35 0.49 -11.38
N GLN A 339 -23.54 -0.07 -11.26
CA GLN A 339 -23.97 -1.35 -11.81
C GLN A 339 -25.29 -1.11 -12.54
N VAL A 340 -25.36 -1.37 -13.85
CA VAL A 340 -26.60 -1.37 -14.60
C VAL A 340 -27.02 -2.81 -14.84
N THR A 341 -28.24 -3.17 -14.44
CA THR A 341 -28.85 -4.47 -14.72
C THR A 341 -29.95 -4.31 -15.77
N THR A 342 -29.89 -5.06 -16.87
CA THR A 342 -30.94 -5.07 -17.90
C THR A 342 -32.17 -5.84 -17.41
N GLN A 343 -33.33 -5.63 -18.04
CA GLN A 343 -34.54 -6.40 -17.76
C GLN A 343 -34.34 -7.92 -17.95
N GLN A 344 -33.41 -8.32 -18.81
CA GLN A 344 -33.04 -9.73 -19.06
C GLN A 344 -32.08 -10.29 -18.00
N GLY A 345 -31.63 -9.47 -17.05
CA GLY A 345 -30.75 -9.86 -15.95
C GLY A 345 -29.25 -9.76 -16.24
N GLU A 346 -28.84 -9.14 -17.35
CA GLU A 346 -27.41 -8.90 -17.63
C GLU A 346 -26.89 -7.73 -16.80
N VAL A 347 -25.71 -7.88 -16.21
CA VAL A 347 -25.14 -6.92 -15.26
C VAL A 347 -23.88 -6.28 -15.83
N PHE A 348 -23.91 -4.96 -16.01
CA PHE A 348 -22.81 -4.13 -16.50
C PHE A 348 -22.28 -3.25 -15.37
N LYS A 349 -21.00 -3.39 -15.03
CA LYS A 349 -20.36 -2.59 -13.97
C LYS A 349 -19.42 -1.56 -14.60
N GLY A 350 -19.40 -0.35 -14.06
CA GLY A 350 -18.54 0.71 -14.57
C GLY A 350 -18.31 1.84 -13.58
N VAL A 351 -17.66 2.89 -14.07
CA VAL A 351 -17.38 4.14 -13.35
C VAL A 351 -17.83 5.28 -14.27
N THR A 352 -18.52 6.29 -13.74
CA THR A 352 -18.99 7.42 -14.55
C THR A 352 -17.83 8.26 -15.09
N ASP A 353 -18.00 8.87 -16.26
CA ASP A 353 -17.02 9.79 -16.87
C ASP A 353 -16.93 11.14 -16.13
N GLU A 354 -16.10 12.08 -16.61
CA GLU A 354 -15.97 13.44 -16.03
C GLU A 354 -17.29 14.24 -16.07
N ALA A 355 -18.19 13.89 -16.98
CA ALA A 355 -19.53 14.47 -17.07
C ALA A 355 -20.60 13.65 -16.33
N GLY A 356 -20.20 12.63 -15.55
CA GLY A 356 -21.09 11.83 -14.71
C GLY A 356 -21.90 10.80 -15.48
N ARG A 357 -21.58 10.53 -16.76
CA ARG A 357 -22.32 9.59 -17.60
C ARG A 357 -21.83 8.16 -17.39
N THR A 358 -22.76 7.21 -17.37
CA THR A 358 -22.43 5.78 -17.47
C THR A 358 -22.13 5.41 -18.92
N MET A 359 -21.47 4.27 -19.13
CA MET A 359 -21.46 3.61 -20.44
C MET A 359 -22.90 3.36 -20.91
N ASN A 360 -23.13 3.40 -22.21
CA ASN A 360 -24.38 2.93 -22.77
C ASN A 360 -24.48 1.40 -22.70
N VAL A 361 -25.63 0.91 -22.24
CA VAL A 361 -26.00 -0.51 -22.26
C VAL A 361 -26.82 -0.77 -23.51
N HIS A 362 -26.39 -1.76 -24.30
CA HIS A 362 -27.01 -2.14 -25.56
C HIS A 362 -27.81 -3.43 -25.41
N THR A 363 -29.07 -3.44 -25.87
CA THR A 363 -29.96 -4.61 -25.82
C THR A 363 -30.64 -4.83 -27.17
N LEU A 364 -31.01 -6.09 -27.45
CA LEU A 364 -31.75 -6.46 -28.67
C LEU A 364 -33.24 -6.13 -28.60
N VAL A 365 -33.79 -6.00 -27.39
CA VAL A 365 -35.19 -5.66 -27.13
C VAL A 365 -35.25 -4.46 -26.17
N PRO A 366 -36.26 -3.58 -26.31
CA PRO A 366 -36.42 -2.49 -25.37
C PRO A 366 -36.77 -3.07 -24.00
N GLY A 367 -36.15 -2.55 -22.95
CA GLY A 367 -36.40 -2.97 -21.59
C GLY A 367 -35.86 -1.95 -20.61
N ASP A 368 -36.43 -1.94 -19.42
CA ASP A 368 -35.97 -1.03 -18.37
C ASP A 368 -34.54 -1.40 -17.96
N LEU A 369 -33.72 -0.36 -17.80
CA LEU A 369 -32.45 -0.47 -17.12
C LEU A 369 -32.68 -0.21 -15.63
N LYS A 370 -32.07 -1.03 -14.78
CA LYS A 370 -31.98 -0.76 -13.35
C LYS A 370 -30.56 -0.34 -13.05
N ILE A 371 -30.35 0.96 -12.83
CA ILE A 371 -29.08 1.41 -12.27
C ILE A 371 -29.11 1.24 -10.75
N GLU A 372 -28.11 0.54 -10.28
CA GLU A 372 -27.75 0.42 -8.90
C GLU A 372 -26.41 1.11 -8.79
N PHE A 373 -26.31 2.11 -7.94
CA PHE A 373 -25.01 2.46 -7.41
C PHE A 373 -24.76 1.35 -6.39
N PRO A 374 -23.76 0.48 -6.57
CA PRO A 374 -23.27 -0.30 -5.46
C PRO A 374 -22.68 0.70 -4.47
N ASP A 375 -23.59 1.32 -3.72
CA ASP A 375 -23.34 2.04 -2.52
C ASP A 375 -22.73 0.99 -1.60
N SER A 376 -21.42 0.99 -1.51
CA SER A 376 -21.01 1.41 -0.19
C SER A 376 -21.12 2.92 -0.26
N ALA A 377 -22.21 3.49 0.24
CA ALA A 377 -22.09 4.82 0.81
C ALA A 377 -20.90 4.65 1.76
N LEU A 378 -19.75 5.22 1.38
CA LEU A 378 -18.53 5.05 2.13
C LEU A 378 -18.71 5.97 3.31
N TYR A 379 -19.23 5.42 4.39
CA TYR A 379 -19.17 6.09 5.66
C TYR A 379 -17.74 5.93 6.11
N ASP A 380 -17.06 7.04 6.29
CA ASP A 380 -15.71 7.00 6.79
C ASP A 380 -15.53 7.90 8.00
N GLU A 381 -14.50 7.59 8.76
CA GLU A 381 -14.02 8.44 9.83
C GLU A 381 -12.55 8.12 10.04
N GLN A 382 -11.77 9.14 10.37
CA GLN A 382 -10.37 8.96 10.72
C GLN A 382 -10.13 9.51 12.12
N LEU A 383 -9.66 8.67 13.02
CA LEU A 383 -9.50 9.06 14.42
C LEU A 383 -8.10 9.62 14.63
N ARG A 384 -8.00 10.79 15.25
CA ARG A 384 -6.73 11.34 15.72
C ARG A 384 -6.59 11.06 17.20
N LEU A 385 -5.60 10.27 17.57
CA LEU A 385 -5.39 9.87 18.96
C LEU A 385 -4.53 10.93 19.67
N LEU A 386 -5.10 11.58 20.68
CA LEU A 386 -4.47 12.65 21.43
C LEU A 386 -4.34 12.28 22.90
N GLY A 387 -3.19 12.63 23.48
CA GLY A 387 -3.03 12.60 24.92
C GLY A 387 -3.85 13.65 25.66
N PRO A 388 -4.01 13.51 26.99
CA PRO A 388 -4.70 14.50 27.83
C PRO A 388 -4.13 15.92 27.76
N ASN A 389 -2.88 16.07 27.28
CA ASN A 389 -2.17 17.34 27.13
C ASN A 389 -1.89 17.70 25.65
N GLY A 390 -2.54 17.03 24.69
CA GLY A 390 -2.41 17.31 23.25
C GLY A 390 -1.21 16.66 22.55
N GLU A 391 -0.47 15.79 23.23
CA GLU A 391 0.62 15.03 22.62
C GLU A 391 0.07 13.97 21.66
N LEU A 392 0.81 13.65 20.59
CA LEU A 392 0.34 12.77 19.50
C LEU A 392 0.70 11.31 19.74
N ALA A 393 -0.26 10.41 19.60
CA ALA A 393 -0.07 8.96 19.65
C ALA A 393 0.35 8.41 18.27
N ASN A 394 1.62 8.58 17.91
CA ASN A 394 2.17 8.15 16.63
C ASN A 394 2.77 6.74 16.65
N ASN A 395 2.74 6.05 15.51
CA ASN A 395 3.29 4.71 15.31
C ASN A 395 2.78 3.66 16.32
N ILE A 396 1.54 3.80 16.80
CA ILE A 396 0.92 2.88 17.75
C ILE A 396 0.04 1.89 16.99
N LYS A 397 0.29 0.59 17.18
CA LYS A 397 -0.57 -0.46 16.64
C LYS A 397 -1.92 -0.40 17.34
N TYR A 398 -3.02 -0.52 16.61
CA TYR A 398 -4.36 -0.49 17.19
C TYR A 398 -5.28 -1.53 16.54
N THR A 399 -6.34 -1.88 17.27
CA THR A 399 -7.52 -2.60 16.79
C THR A 399 -8.76 -1.79 17.13
N ALA A 400 -9.51 -1.36 16.13
CA ALA A 400 -10.80 -0.73 16.28
C ALA A 400 -11.91 -1.78 16.18
N LYS A 401 -12.86 -1.77 17.12
CA LYS A 401 -14.08 -2.57 17.05
C LYS A 401 -15.27 -1.67 16.79
N LEU A 402 -16.12 -2.10 15.88
CA LEU A 402 -17.31 -1.39 15.45
C LEU A 402 -18.56 -2.07 16.01
N ALA A 403 -19.66 -1.32 16.11
CA ALA A 403 -20.93 -1.80 16.65
C ALA A 403 -21.55 -2.96 15.84
N ASP A 404 -21.17 -3.11 14.58
CA ASP A 404 -21.60 -4.21 13.70
C ASP A 404 -20.74 -5.48 13.82
N GLY A 405 -19.76 -5.48 14.74
CA GLY A 405 -18.88 -6.62 14.99
C GLY A 405 -17.62 -6.65 14.13
N ARG A 406 -17.43 -5.70 13.20
CA ARG A 406 -16.16 -5.59 12.45
C ARG A 406 -15.00 -5.19 13.35
N ILE A 407 -13.83 -5.73 13.00
CA ILE A 407 -12.57 -5.50 13.68
C ILE A 407 -11.57 -5.00 12.63
N LEU A 408 -10.93 -3.87 12.90
CA LEU A 408 -10.01 -3.20 11.98
C LEU A 408 -8.68 -2.93 12.67
N ASP A 409 -7.62 -3.54 12.16
CA ASP A 409 -6.26 -3.37 12.69
C ASP A 409 -5.48 -2.33 11.89
N GLY A 410 -4.61 -1.57 12.55
CA GLY A 410 -3.76 -0.60 11.89
C GLY A 410 -2.62 -0.10 12.76
N VAL A 411 -1.89 0.89 12.25
CA VAL A 411 -0.85 1.62 12.98
C VAL A 411 -1.10 3.10 12.74
N THR A 412 -1.05 3.93 13.78
CA THR A 412 -1.21 5.37 13.63
C THR A 412 -0.02 6.01 12.92
N ASP A 413 -0.26 7.05 12.13
CA ASP A 413 0.79 7.80 11.43
C ASP A 413 1.59 8.74 12.36
N GLU A 414 2.54 9.51 11.79
CA GLU A 414 3.37 10.46 12.53
C GLU A 414 2.57 11.57 13.24
N GLN A 415 1.36 11.85 12.75
CA GLN A 415 0.45 12.88 13.23
C GLN A 415 -0.61 12.33 14.19
N GLY A 416 -0.58 11.02 14.47
CA GLY A 416 -1.46 10.32 15.40
C GLY A 416 -2.79 9.89 14.79
N TYR A 417 -2.95 9.91 13.47
CA TYR A 417 -4.16 9.45 12.81
C TYR A 417 -4.17 7.94 12.61
N THR A 418 -5.32 7.32 12.85
CA THR A 418 -5.60 5.95 12.40
C THR A 418 -5.64 5.90 10.87
N GLN A 419 -5.61 4.69 10.31
CA GLN A 419 -6.14 4.52 8.96
C GLN A 419 -7.61 4.94 8.94
N ARG A 420 -8.08 5.38 7.78
CA ARG A 420 -9.47 5.77 7.55
C ARG A 420 -10.35 4.53 7.67
N LEU A 421 -11.26 4.54 8.63
CA LEU A 421 -12.17 3.43 8.91
C LEU A 421 -13.36 3.58 7.96
N VAL A 422 -13.62 2.59 7.12
CA VAL A 422 -14.61 2.70 6.04
C VAL A 422 -15.67 1.62 6.20
N THR A 423 -16.95 2.01 6.16
CA THR A 423 -18.10 1.12 6.31
C THR A 423 -19.20 1.41 5.31
N GLU A 424 -20.07 0.42 5.07
CA GLU A 424 -21.17 0.50 4.09
C GLU A 424 -22.42 1.23 4.63
N LYS A 425 -22.49 1.44 5.95
CA LYS A 425 -23.53 2.20 6.68
C LYS A 425 -22.88 2.97 7.84
N PRO A 426 -23.51 4.04 8.40
CA PRO A 426 -22.95 4.71 9.57
C PRO A 426 -22.83 3.70 10.70
N THR A 427 -21.62 3.51 11.19
CA THR A 427 -21.31 2.48 12.17
C THR A 427 -20.51 3.09 13.29
N GLN A 428 -21.04 3.01 14.50
CA GLN A 428 -20.36 3.51 15.69
C GLN A 428 -19.08 2.70 15.93
N ILE A 429 -18.01 3.40 16.26
CA ILE A 429 -16.75 2.80 16.70
C ILE A 429 -16.87 2.67 18.22
N THR A 430 -16.97 1.44 18.72
CA THR A 430 -17.32 1.16 20.12
C THR A 430 -16.10 1.01 21.01
N GLN A 431 -14.97 0.59 20.45
CA GLN A 431 -13.77 0.32 21.21
C GLN A 431 -12.52 0.53 20.35
N LEU A 432 -11.48 1.14 20.93
CA LEU A 432 -10.12 1.08 20.41
C LEU A 432 -9.23 0.32 21.39
N LEU A 433 -8.47 -0.64 20.88
CA LEU A 433 -7.42 -1.35 21.61
C LEU A 433 -6.08 -0.89 21.07
N LEU A 434 -5.21 -0.33 21.91
CA LEU A 434 -3.87 0.10 21.51
C LEU A 434 -2.85 -0.91 22.00
N PHE A 435 -2.02 -1.39 21.08
CA PHE A 435 -1.01 -2.40 21.33
C PHE A 435 0.40 -1.79 21.30
N PRO A 436 1.28 -2.26 22.18
CA PRO A 436 2.72 -2.08 21.98
C PRO A 436 3.18 -2.70 20.65
N PRO A 437 4.20 -2.12 20.00
CA PRO A 437 4.79 -2.70 18.80
C PRO A 437 5.44 -4.07 19.04
N GLU A 438 5.38 -4.91 18.01
CA GLU A 438 5.83 -6.30 18.08
C GLU A 438 7.35 -6.40 18.31
N GLY A 439 7.76 -7.22 19.29
CA GLY A 439 9.17 -7.51 19.59
C GLY A 439 9.66 -7.02 20.95
N VAL A 440 8.82 -6.35 21.76
CA VAL A 440 9.18 -5.99 23.14
C VAL A 440 8.97 -7.20 24.04
N GLN A 441 10.06 -7.92 24.34
CA GLN A 441 10.09 -8.93 25.40
C GLN A 441 9.70 -8.28 26.74
N PRO A 442 9.01 -9.00 27.65
CA PRO A 442 8.71 -8.50 28.98
C PRO A 442 9.99 -7.97 29.66
N LEU A 443 10.00 -6.67 29.95
CA LEU A 443 11.19 -5.96 30.43
C LEU A 443 11.52 -6.21 31.91
N CYS A 444 10.73 -7.03 32.63
CA CYS A 444 10.90 -7.27 34.06
C CYS A 444 10.46 -8.69 34.45
N CYS A 445 11.05 -9.22 35.53
CA CYS A 445 10.71 -10.49 36.18
C CYS A 445 9.21 -10.62 36.56
N ALA A 446 8.48 -9.50 36.58
CA ALA A 446 7.07 -9.43 36.91
C ALA A 446 6.12 -9.67 35.71
N ALA A 447 6.60 -9.59 34.47
CA ALA A 447 5.75 -9.64 33.29
C ALA A 447 5.53 -11.08 32.79
N GLN A 448 4.68 -11.82 33.49
CA GLN A 448 4.06 -13.02 32.93
C GLN A 448 2.84 -12.62 32.08
N ASN A 449 2.82 -13.12 30.84
CA ASN A 449 1.76 -13.01 29.83
C ASN A 449 1.70 -11.71 29.00
N ALA A 450 1.27 -11.92 27.75
CA ALA A 450 1.18 -10.96 26.65
C ALA A 450 0.68 -9.57 27.09
N GLN A 451 1.32 -8.52 26.55
CA GLN A 451 1.00 -7.13 26.83
C GLN A 451 -0.50 -6.87 26.58
N ALA A 452 -1.23 -6.57 27.66
CA ALA A 452 -2.65 -6.25 27.55
C ALA A 452 -2.81 -4.90 26.84
N PRO A 453 -3.65 -4.81 25.80
CA PRO A 453 -3.84 -3.55 25.07
C PRO A 453 -4.51 -2.50 25.96
N ILE A 454 -4.16 -1.22 25.73
CA ILE A 454 -4.91 -0.11 26.32
C ILE A 454 -6.28 -0.08 25.65
N GLN A 455 -7.33 -0.27 26.46
CA GLN A 455 -8.71 -0.17 25.98
C GLN A 455 -9.23 1.25 26.16
N VAL A 456 -9.64 1.86 25.05
CA VAL A 456 -10.42 3.09 25.01
C VAL A 456 -11.86 2.70 24.68
N ASP A 457 -12.75 2.89 25.65
CA ASP A 457 -14.18 2.70 25.48
C ASP A 457 -14.79 3.92 24.78
N LEU A 458 -15.40 3.68 23.63
CA LEU A 458 -16.03 4.71 22.80
C LEU A 458 -17.56 4.52 22.71
N THR A 459 -18.13 3.61 23.49
CA THR A 459 -19.58 3.31 23.48
C THR A 459 -20.45 4.52 23.84
N ALA A 460 -19.98 5.37 24.76
CA ALA A 460 -20.64 6.62 25.14
C ALA A 460 -20.26 7.82 24.25
N SER A 461 -19.40 7.61 23.24
CA SER A 461 -18.96 8.65 22.32
C SER A 461 -19.80 8.67 21.04
N GLU A 462 -20.02 9.85 20.46
CA GLU A 462 -20.68 10.03 19.16
C GLU A 462 -19.75 9.73 17.97
N VAL A 463 -18.75 8.85 18.16
CA VAL A 463 -17.75 8.55 17.14
C VAL A 463 -18.29 7.44 16.25
N SER A 464 -18.68 7.79 15.02
CA SER A 464 -19.17 6.85 14.01
C SER A 464 -18.61 7.22 12.65
N THR A 465 -18.43 6.21 11.81
CA THR A 465 -18.27 6.46 10.39
C THR A 465 -19.47 7.25 9.88
N ASN A 466 -19.21 8.27 9.07
CA ASN A 466 -20.22 9.22 8.63
C ASN A 466 -20.07 9.53 7.14
N ASP A 467 -21.11 10.10 6.55
CA ASP A 467 -21.20 10.45 5.13
C ASP A 467 -20.87 11.94 4.87
N LYS A 468 -20.36 12.66 5.88
CA LYS A 468 -19.98 14.07 5.78
C LYS A 468 -18.47 14.18 5.61
N ASP A 469 -18.03 14.99 4.64
CA ASP A 469 -16.62 15.21 4.36
C ASP A 469 -15.81 13.92 4.11
N VAL A 470 -16.45 12.91 3.49
CA VAL A 470 -15.85 11.59 3.19
C VAL A 470 -14.51 11.75 2.47
N GLY A 471 -13.48 11.06 2.98
CA GLY A 471 -12.09 11.19 2.56
C GLY A 471 -11.29 12.22 3.37
N SER A 472 -11.95 13.07 4.14
CA SER A 472 -11.33 14.13 4.97
C SER A 472 -11.90 14.29 6.39
N SER A 473 -13.01 13.61 6.71
CA SER A 473 -13.62 13.59 8.04
C SER A 473 -12.62 13.08 9.07
N THR A 474 -12.49 13.80 10.18
CA THR A 474 -11.60 13.42 11.29
C THR A 474 -12.25 13.70 12.63
N LYS A 475 -11.93 12.86 13.62
CA LYS A 475 -12.38 13.04 15.01
C LYS A 475 -11.26 12.81 16.01
N ASP A 476 -11.06 13.77 16.89
CA ASP A 476 -10.09 13.65 17.97
C ASP A 476 -10.63 12.72 19.06
N VAL A 477 -9.82 11.73 19.44
CA VAL A 477 -10.09 10.80 20.54
C VAL A 477 -9.06 11.01 21.63
N SER A 478 -9.52 11.46 22.79
CA SER A 478 -8.67 11.66 23.96
C SER A 478 -8.37 10.32 24.64
N LEU A 479 -7.08 10.04 24.83
CA LEU A 479 -6.61 8.87 25.54
C LEU A 479 -6.83 9.04 27.05
N PRO A 480 -7.10 7.95 27.80
CA PRO A 480 -7.53 8.02 29.19
C PRO A 480 -6.49 8.75 30.05
N LYS A 481 -6.97 9.66 30.92
CA LYS A 481 -6.14 10.39 31.87
C LYS A 481 -5.89 9.52 33.12
N GLY A 482 -4.63 9.43 33.53
CA GLY A 482 -4.23 8.70 34.74
C GLY A 482 -4.58 9.47 36.00
N LYS A 483 -4.72 8.76 37.11
CA LYS A 483 -4.74 9.39 38.44
C LYS A 483 -3.30 9.71 38.84
N LYS A 484 -3.08 10.91 39.37
CA LYS A 484 -1.77 11.38 39.85
C LYS A 484 -1.91 11.80 41.30
N ARG A 485 -0.97 11.36 42.16
CA ARG A 485 -0.89 11.81 43.56
C ARG A 485 0.54 12.12 43.98
N SER A 486 0.67 12.87 45.07
CA SER A 486 1.94 13.00 45.80
C SER A 486 2.17 11.76 46.67
N LEU A 487 3.41 11.60 47.14
CA LEU A 487 3.73 10.58 48.15
C LEU A 487 2.95 10.83 49.45
N THR A 488 2.55 9.76 50.12
CA THR A 488 1.97 9.84 51.47
C THR A 488 3.06 10.12 52.51
N SER A 489 2.68 10.53 53.71
CA SER A 489 3.64 10.71 54.81
C SER A 489 4.37 9.42 55.17
N GLY A 490 3.68 8.28 55.10
CA GLY A 490 4.26 6.96 55.35
C GLY A 490 5.27 6.55 54.26
N GLU A 491 4.96 6.79 52.99
CA GLU A 491 5.89 6.55 51.86
C GLU A 491 7.13 7.43 51.95
N ILE A 492 6.98 8.70 52.34
CA ILE A 492 8.11 9.61 52.58
C ILE A 492 8.97 9.09 53.73
N SER A 493 8.36 8.67 54.84
CA SER A 493 9.09 8.10 55.99
C SER A 493 9.85 6.84 55.60
N MET A 494 9.20 5.95 54.85
CA MET A 494 9.79 4.72 54.31
C MET A 494 11.00 5.03 53.43
N ALA A 495 10.86 5.88 52.40
CA ALA A 495 11.97 6.21 51.52
C ALA A 495 13.10 6.98 52.24
N ARG A 496 12.78 7.83 53.22
CA ARG A 496 13.78 8.57 54.01
C ARG A 496 14.68 7.66 54.84
N SER A 497 14.22 6.46 55.22
CA SER A 497 15.03 5.49 55.97
C SER A 497 16.28 5.04 55.20
N VAL A 498 16.25 5.09 53.87
CA VAL A 498 17.35 4.68 52.99
C VAL A 498 17.98 5.86 52.27
N PHE A 499 17.18 6.69 51.59
CA PHE A 499 17.67 7.79 50.74
C PHE A 499 17.94 9.10 51.50
N LYS A 500 17.61 9.19 52.80
CA LYS A 500 17.79 10.37 53.66
C LYS A 500 17.23 11.65 53.00
N ASP A 501 18.06 12.68 52.82
CA ASP A 501 17.68 13.94 52.16
C ASP A 501 18.15 14.03 50.70
N ALA A 502 18.67 12.94 50.13
CA ALA A 502 19.17 12.94 48.74
C ALA A 502 18.05 13.01 47.69
N VAL A 503 16.80 12.75 48.08
CA VAL A 503 15.61 12.85 47.23
C VAL A 503 14.73 14.00 47.68
N ASN A 504 14.37 14.89 46.76
CA ASN A 504 13.32 15.87 46.99
C ASN A 504 11.94 15.21 46.81
N TYR A 505 11.42 14.65 47.90
CA TYR A 505 10.15 13.90 47.92
C TYR A 505 8.93 14.71 47.47
N SER A 506 8.93 16.04 47.63
CA SER A 506 7.80 16.89 47.23
C SER A 506 7.57 16.91 45.70
N LYS A 507 8.64 16.68 44.93
CA LYS A 507 8.62 16.61 43.47
C LYS A 507 8.21 15.24 42.94
N VAL A 508 8.26 14.21 43.78
CA VAL A 508 7.92 12.85 43.38
C VAL A 508 6.41 12.71 43.28
N LYS A 509 5.97 12.05 42.21
CA LYS A 509 4.56 11.80 41.94
C LYS A 509 4.36 10.34 41.59
N VAL A 510 3.25 9.79 42.05
CA VAL A 510 2.82 8.42 41.79
C VAL A 510 1.62 8.48 40.86
N HIS A 511 1.70 7.75 39.75
CA HIS A 511 0.65 7.66 38.74
C HIS A 511 0.02 6.28 38.73
N HIS A 512 -1.30 6.27 38.60
CA HIS A 512 -2.10 5.06 38.40
C HIS A 512 -2.87 5.19 37.09
N GLY A 513 -2.43 4.45 36.07
CA GLY A 513 -2.94 4.55 34.70
C GLY A 513 -2.53 5.85 33.98
N GLY A 514 -3.15 6.12 32.82
CA GLY A 514 -2.92 7.36 32.06
C GLY A 514 -1.79 7.35 31.04
N TRP A 515 -1.44 6.18 30.55
CA TRP A 515 -0.06 5.91 30.16
C TRP A 515 0.09 5.48 28.71
N TRP A 516 -0.50 6.27 27.82
CA TRP A 516 -0.37 6.06 26.38
C TRP A 516 1.01 6.51 25.84
N LEU A 517 1.68 7.47 26.51
CA LEU A 517 3.05 7.91 26.18
C LEU A 517 4.10 6.79 26.27
N PHE A 518 3.78 5.68 26.95
CA PHE A 518 4.67 4.55 27.13
C PHE A 518 3.89 3.24 26.94
N VAL A 519 3.05 3.21 25.90
CA VAL A 519 2.33 2.00 25.44
C VAL A 519 3.23 0.76 25.32
N TRP A 520 4.55 0.95 25.24
CA TRP A 520 5.61 -0.05 25.28
C TRP A 520 5.75 -0.84 26.60
N PHE A 521 5.29 -0.32 27.75
CA PHE A 521 5.62 -0.84 29.09
C PHE A 521 4.39 -1.25 29.94
N GLN A 522 3.29 -1.72 29.32
CA GLN A 522 1.98 -1.88 29.99
C GLN A 522 1.88 -2.93 31.12
N ASN A 523 2.93 -3.71 31.39
CA ASN A 523 2.89 -4.82 32.36
C ASN A 523 3.85 -4.63 33.55
N THR A 524 4.52 -3.48 33.69
CA THR A 524 5.49 -3.24 34.77
C THR A 524 5.44 -1.80 35.27
N ALA A 525 5.84 -1.57 36.51
CA ALA A 525 6.08 -0.22 37.01
C ALA A 525 7.34 0.35 36.35
N VAL A 526 7.37 1.68 36.13
CA VAL A 526 8.57 2.38 35.64
C VAL A 526 8.70 3.79 36.22
N THR A 527 9.93 4.31 36.25
CA THR A 527 10.25 5.65 36.74
C THR A 527 11.24 6.40 35.82
N PRO A 528 10.83 6.82 34.62
CA PRO A 528 11.76 7.35 33.59
C PRO A 528 12.21 8.80 33.82
N ASN A 529 11.45 9.58 34.60
CA ASN A 529 11.59 11.04 34.72
C ASN A 529 11.48 11.54 36.17
N GLY A 530 11.70 10.65 37.15
CA GLY A 530 11.56 10.98 38.57
C GLY A 530 10.13 10.98 39.11
N GLU A 531 9.15 10.62 38.29
CA GLU A 531 7.80 10.24 38.71
C GLU A 531 7.60 8.73 38.48
N MET A 532 6.83 8.07 39.33
CA MET A 532 6.60 6.62 39.32
C MET A 532 5.27 6.31 38.62
N TYR A 533 5.29 5.40 37.67
CA TYR A 533 4.12 5.02 36.88
C TYR A 533 3.77 3.56 37.12
N TYR A 534 2.57 3.33 37.65
CA TYR A 534 2.02 2.00 37.87
C TYR A 534 0.87 1.75 36.88
N PRO A 535 1.01 0.79 35.95
CA PRO A 535 -0.05 0.48 34.99
C PRO A 535 -1.31 -0.07 35.67
N ALA A 536 -2.48 0.46 35.30
CA ALA A 536 -3.78 0.06 35.85
C ALA A 536 -4.19 -1.38 35.48
N SER A 537 -3.57 -1.96 34.45
CA SER A 537 -3.69 -3.37 34.08
C SER A 537 -3.04 -4.32 35.09
N THR A 538 -2.19 -3.81 35.99
CA THR A 538 -1.46 -4.61 36.98
C THR A 538 -2.02 -4.40 38.39
N LYS A 539 -1.75 -5.35 39.28
CA LYS A 539 -2.08 -5.23 40.71
C LYS A 539 -1.00 -4.47 41.49
N TYR A 540 -0.08 -3.75 40.84
CA TYR A 540 1.07 -3.14 41.51
C TYR A 540 0.78 -1.82 42.21
N TYR A 541 -0.23 -1.07 41.75
CA TYR A 541 -0.55 0.22 42.39
C TYR A 541 -1.16 0.04 43.78
N ARG A 542 -0.76 0.91 44.72
CA ARG A 542 -1.37 1.07 46.05
C ARG A 542 -1.63 2.53 46.36
N ASP A 543 -2.71 2.80 47.09
CA ASP A 543 -3.03 4.16 47.55
C ASP A 543 -2.03 4.65 48.61
N ASP A 544 -1.44 3.74 49.37
CA ASP A 544 -0.28 3.96 50.22
C ASP A 544 0.59 2.70 50.26
N PHE A 545 1.79 2.75 49.66
CA PHE A 545 2.72 1.61 49.61
C PHE A 545 3.37 1.29 50.97
N SER A 546 3.37 2.24 51.91
CA SER A 546 3.93 2.00 53.24
C SER A 546 2.97 1.23 54.17
N ASN A 547 1.68 1.22 53.84
CA ASN A 547 0.62 0.64 54.66
C ASN A 547 -0.11 -0.48 53.91
N THR A 548 0.64 -1.49 53.51
CA THR A 548 0.16 -2.69 52.81
C THR A 548 0.35 -3.93 53.68
N THR A 549 -0.50 -4.94 53.45
CA THR A 549 -0.38 -6.26 54.11
C THR A 549 0.69 -7.13 53.44
N ASP A 550 0.99 -6.90 52.17
CA ASP A 550 2.06 -7.57 51.44
C ASP A 550 3.30 -6.66 51.43
N ASP A 551 4.36 -7.12 52.08
CA ASP A 551 5.63 -6.40 52.17
C ASP A 551 6.32 -6.25 50.80
N ARG A 552 5.96 -7.08 49.80
CA ARG A 552 6.48 -6.95 48.43
C ARG A 552 6.03 -5.66 47.77
N ASP A 553 4.90 -5.09 48.18
CA ASP A 553 4.48 -3.76 47.71
C ASP A 553 5.49 -2.68 48.15
N LYS A 554 6.07 -2.81 49.35
CA LYS A 554 7.13 -1.91 49.86
C LYS A 554 8.43 -2.11 49.11
N ALA A 555 8.79 -3.36 48.83
CA ALA A 555 9.97 -3.72 48.04
C ALA A 555 9.91 -3.07 46.64
N LEU A 556 8.79 -3.26 45.91
CA LEU A 556 8.58 -2.64 44.60
C LEU A 556 8.67 -1.10 44.65
N PHE A 557 8.06 -0.48 45.66
CA PHE A 557 8.13 0.96 45.82
C PHE A 557 9.58 1.45 46.03
N MET A 558 10.38 0.73 46.82
CA MET A 558 11.79 1.07 47.08
C MET A 558 12.67 0.87 45.84
N HIS A 559 12.37 -0.13 45.01
CA HIS A 559 12.97 -0.29 43.68
C HIS A 559 12.74 0.94 42.82
N GLU A 560 11.48 1.33 42.60
CA GLU A 560 11.13 2.50 41.79
C GLU A 560 11.69 3.81 42.37
N MET A 561 11.76 3.93 43.70
CA MET A 561 12.37 5.10 44.36
C MET A 561 13.87 5.22 44.08
N THR A 562 14.56 4.12 43.82
CA THR A 562 15.97 4.14 43.39
C THR A 562 16.14 4.86 42.06
N HIS A 563 15.22 4.67 41.13
CA HIS A 563 15.24 5.37 39.85
C HIS A 563 14.84 6.85 39.98
N VAL A 564 13.97 7.20 40.93
CA VAL A 564 13.71 8.60 41.30
C VAL A 564 15.01 9.25 41.79
N TRP A 565 15.72 8.57 42.68
CA TRP A 565 16.99 9.02 43.23
C TRP A 565 18.06 9.20 42.14
N GLN A 566 18.25 8.19 41.28
CA GLN A 566 19.16 8.25 40.12
C GLN A 566 18.83 9.45 39.22
N HIS A 567 17.55 9.64 38.88
CA HIS A 567 17.10 10.75 38.05
C HIS A 567 17.38 12.11 38.69
N GLN A 568 17.09 12.29 39.99
CA GLN A 568 17.32 13.57 40.68
C GLN A 568 18.81 13.92 40.83
N LEU A 569 19.70 12.92 40.86
CA LEU A 569 21.16 13.14 40.80
C LEU A 569 21.70 13.37 39.36
N GLY A 570 20.84 13.27 38.35
CA GLY A 570 21.15 13.56 36.94
C GLY A 570 21.54 12.35 36.11
N TYR A 571 21.28 11.12 36.58
CA TYR A 571 21.46 9.92 35.77
C TYR A 571 20.39 9.83 34.68
N PRO A 572 20.75 9.50 33.42
CA PRO A 572 19.81 9.47 32.30
C PRO A 572 18.95 8.18 32.29
N VAL A 573 18.10 8.02 33.30
CA VAL A 573 17.26 6.82 33.56
C VAL A 573 16.47 6.39 32.32
N LYS A 574 15.79 7.31 31.61
CA LYS A 574 15.03 6.97 30.39
C LYS A 574 15.90 6.34 29.28
N LYS A 575 17.12 6.86 29.06
CA LYS A 575 18.02 6.39 28.00
C LYS A 575 18.68 5.07 28.39
N GLN A 576 19.14 4.96 29.63
CA GLN A 576 19.84 3.78 30.12
C GLN A 576 18.88 2.63 30.43
N GLY A 577 17.67 2.93 30.91
CA GLY A 577 16.61 1.95 31.12
C GLY A 577 16.32 1.19 29.85
N LEU A 578 16.11 1.87 28.71
CA LEU A 578 15.87 1.23 27.41
C LEU A 578 17.04 0.34 26.94
N ALA A 579 18.28 0.69 27.28
CA ALA A 579 19.48 -0.07 26.91
C ALA A 579 19.71 -1.30 27.81
N VAL A 580 19.54 -1.14 29.13
CA VAL A 580 19.81 -2.18 30.13
C VAL A 580 18.68 -3.21 30.17
N SER A 581 17.43 -2.78 30.13
CA SER A 581 16.24 -3.66 30.16
C SER A 581 16.06 -4.49 28.88
N SER A 582 16.74 -4.15 27.77
CA SER A 582 16.81 -4.98 26.56
C SER A 582 17.47 -6.35 26.78
N ARG A 583 18.13 -6.55 27.93
CA ARG A 583 18.77 -7.80 28.37
C ARG A 583 17.83 -8.73 29.15
N GLY A 584 16.56 -8.36 29.34
CA GLY A 584 15.55 -9.18 30.02
C GLY A 584 15.83 -9.38 31.52
N ALA A 585 15.40 -10.51 32.09
CA ALA A 585 15.49 -10.81 33.53
C ALA A 585 16.93 -10.79 34.09
N GLU A 586 17.94 -11.00 33.24
CA GLU A 586 19.36 -10.93 33.64
C GLU A 586 19.83 -9.52 34.00
N ALA A 587 19.10 -8.48 33.55
CA ALA A 587 19.40 -7.10 33.91
C ALA A 587 19.23 -6.82 35.42
N TYR A 588 18.39 -7.60 36.11
CA TYR A 588 18.02 -7.45 37.52
C TYR A 588 18.83 -8.37 38.45
N ALA A 589 19.29 -9.51 37.93
CA ALA A 589 20.07 -10.46 38.70
C ALA A 589 21.42 -9.86 39.12
N TYR A 590 21.72 -9.90 40.42
CA TYR A 590 23.00 -9.43 40.96
C TYR A 590 23.61 -10.45 41.92
N THR A 591 24.95 -10.45 41.95
CA THR A 591 25.76 -11.24 42.88
C THR A 591 26.57 -10.28 43.74
N LEU A 592 26.62 -10.55 45.04
CA LEU A 592 27.43 -9.80 45.98
C LEU A 592 28.85 -10.38 46.00
N PHE A 593 29.84 -9.49 46.10
CA PHE A 593 31.26 -9.84 46.21
C PHE A 593 31.85 -9.14 47.45
N ASP A 594 32.86 -9.75 48.08
CA ASP A 594 33.48 -9.23 49.31
C ASP A 594 34.09 -7.83 49.15
N ASP A 595 34.44 -7.42 47.93
CA ASP A 595 34.94 -6.08 47.56
C ASP A 595 33.99 -5.30 46.62
N GLY A 596 32.76 -5.77 46.46
CA GLY A 596 31.74 -5.17 45.61
C GLY A 596 31.38 -3.75 46.06
N LYS A 597 31.21 -2.84 45.10
CA LYS A 597 30.71 -1.48 45.35
C LYS A 597 29.37 -1.28 44.65
N PHE A 598 28.45 -0.57 45.27
CA PHE A 598 27.13 -0.27 44.70
C PHE A 598 27.17 0.34 43.28
N SER A 599 28.16 1.18 42.96
CA SER A 599 28.32 1.78 41.63
C SER A 599 28.81 0.84 40.53
N ASN A 600 29.29 -0.36 40.88
CA ASN A 600 29.66 -1.39 39.90
C ASN A 600 28.43 -2.06 39.28
N TYR A 601 27.25 -1.89 39.88
CA TYR A 601 26.01 -2.48 39.44
C TYR A 601 25.26 -1.56 38.49
N ASN A 602 24.56 -2.15 37.52
CA ASN A 602 23.74 -1.39 36.59
C ASN A 602 22.52 -0.78 37.31
N MET A 603 21.79 0.12 36.63
CA MET A 603 20.69 0.84 37.28
C MET A 603 19.56 -0.04 37.85
N GLU A 604 19.24 -1.17 37.21
CA GLU A 604 18.19 -2.10 37.65
C GLU A 604 18.68 -2.98 38.80
N GLN A 605 19.93 -3.45 38.73
CA GLN A 605 20.59 -4.15 39.86
C GLN A 605 20.67 -3.25 41.09
N GLN A 606 20.97 -1.97 40.92
CA GLN A 606 20.94 -1.01 42.02
C GLN A 606 19.53 -0.87 42.64
N GLY A 607 18.48 -0.88 41.80
CA GLY A 607 17.09 -0.88 42.26
C GLY A 607 16.77 -2.10 43.12
N GLU A 608 17.13 -3.29 42.64
CA GLU A 608 16.92 -4.56 43.35
C GLU A 608 17.72 -4.60 44.66
N MET A 609 18.98 -4.17 44.65
CA MET A 609 19.81 -4.13 45.85
C MET A 609 19.24 -3.22 46.94
N ILE A 610 18.67 -2.07 46.58
CA ILE A 610 18.06 -1.15 47.54
C ILE A 610 16.73 -1.70 48.06
N SER A 611 15.93 -2.29 47.18
CA SER A 611 14.70 -3.02 47.53
C SER A 611 15.00 -4.13 48.55
N ASP A 612 15.98 -4.98 48.24
CA ASP A 612 16.40 -6.10 49.10
C ASP A 612 17.00 -5.61 50.42
N TYR A 613 17.85 -4.56 50.39
CA TYR A 613 18.42 -4.00 51.61
C TYR A 613 17.34 -3.46 52.54
N TYR A 614 16.33 -2.79 51.99
CA TYR A 614 15.20 -2.32 52.78
C TYR A 614 14.46 -3.50 53.43
N MET A 615 14.20 -4.58 52.68
CA MET A 615 13.49 -5.73 53.21
C MET A 615 14.30 -6.54 54.23
N ILE A 616 15.57 -6.81 53.94
CA ILE A 616 16.44 -7.68 54.74
C ILE A 616 17.01 -6.92 55.95
N CYS A 617 17.52 -5.70 55.75
CA CYS A 617 18.27 -4.98 56.78
C CYS A 617 17.44 -3.95 57.55
N VAL A 618 16.43 -3.33 56.91
CA VAL A 618 15.61 -2.28 57.55
C VAL A 618 14.33 -2.84 58.17
N ILE A 619 13.56 -3.62 57.41
CA ILE A 619 12.34 -4.29 57.91
C ILE A 619 12.68 -5.55 58.70
N GLY A 620 13.74 -6.26 58.34
CA GLY A 620 14.10 -7.56 58.95
C GLY A 620 13.20 -8.71 58.48
N ASN A 621 12.61 -8.60 57.27
CA ASN A 621 11.77 -9.63 56.66
C ASN A 621 12.32 -10.07 55.30
N PRO A 622 13.29 -11.00 55.27
CA PRO A 622 13.89 -11.49 54.02
C PRO A 622 12.90 -12.18 53.08
N LEU A 623 11.78 -12.71 53.56
CA LEU A 623 10.74 -13.34 52.71
C LEU A 623 9.93 -12.31 51.91
N GLY A 624 10.03 -11.02 52.28
CA GLY A 624 9.35 -9.92 51.62
C GLY A 624 10.15 -9.27 50.49
N VAL A 625 11.33 -9.79 50.13
CA VAL A 625 12.06 -9.37 48.93
C VAL A 625 11.21 -9.55 47.67
N TRP A 626 11.50 -8.73 46.64
CA TRP A 626 10.74 -8.75 45.40
C TRP A 626 11.04 -10.01 44.56
N ASP A 627 12.32 -10.29 44.31
CA ASP A 627 12.77 -11.57 43.78
C ASP A 627 13.05 -12.55 44.93
N TRP A 628 12.22 -13.57 45.06
CA TRP A 628 12.35 -14.62 46.09
C TRP A 628 13.74 -15.27 46.11
N LYS A 629 14.49 -15.25 45.00
CA LYS A 629 15.86 -15.78 44.95
C LYS A 629 16.84 -14.99 45.83
N ASN A 630 16.48 -13.77 46.22
CA ASN A 630 17.32 -12.91 47.04
C ASN A 630 17.05 -13.06 48.55
N GLU A 631 16.11 -13.92 48.96
CA GLU A 631 15.76 -14.10 50.39
C GLU A 631 16.96 -14.58 51.25
N GLY A 632 17.93 -15.25 50.63
CA GLY A 632 19.14 -15.77 51.27
C GLY A 632 20.37 -14.87 51.19
N LYS A 633 20.27 -13.63 50.71
CA LYS A 633 21.43 -12.71 50.62
C LYS A 633 21.89 -12.32 52.03
N SER A 634 23.21 -12.30 52.26
CA SER A 634 23.78 -11.92 53.56
C SER A 634 23.49 -10.44 53.87
N PRO A 635 22.86 -10.13 55.02
CA PRO A 635 22.65 -8.76 55.47
C PRO A 635 23.97 -7.98 55.63
N GLU A 636 25.02 -8.65 56.11
CA GLU A 636 26.34 -8.06 56.33
C GLU A 636 26.99 -7.65 55.00
N LEU A 637 26.98 -8.57 54.03
CA LEU A 637 27.61 -8.34 52.73
C LEU A 637 26.83 -7.31 51.89
N LEU A 638 25.50 -7.32 51.98
CA LEU A 638 24.64 -6.34 51.33
C LEU A 638 24.87 -4.94 51.92
N SER A 639 24.94 -4.83 53.25
CA SER A 639 25.24 -3.57 53.94
C SER A 639 26.63 -3.05 53.64
N ALA A 640 27.64 -3.93 53.58
CA ALA A 640 29.01 -3.57 53.19
C ALA A 640 29.08 -3.05 51.76
N THR A 641 28.41 -3.70 50.81
CA THR A 641 28.36 -3.29 49.40
C THR A 641 27.70 -1.92 49.21
N LEU A 642 26.68 -1.63 50.05
CA LEU A 642 25.93 -0.37 50.05
C LEU A 642 26.56 0.71 50.95
N GLU A 643 27.65 0.44 51.66
CA GLU A 643 28.20 1.32 52.70
C GLU A 643 28.44 2.76 52.20
N SER A 644 29.02 2.92 51.01
CA SER A 644 29.28 4.25 50.42
C SER A 644 28.00 5.02 50.10
N PHE A 645 26.96 4.30 49.69
CA PHE A 645 25.64 4.86 49.45
C PHE A 645 24.95 5.22 50.76
N LEU A 646 24.93 4.33 51.75
CA LEU A 646 24.28 4.55 53.04
C LEU A 646 24.92 5.72 53.81
N ASN A 647 26.24 5.89 53.70
CA ASN A 647 26.94 7.01 54.31
C ASN A 647 26.61 8.35 53.64
N ASP A 648 26.65 8.41 52.30
CA ASP A 648 26.33 9.63 51.53
C ASP A 648 25.46 9.31 50.30
N PRO A 649 24.13 9.23 50.47
CA PRO A 649 23.22 8.98 49.35
C PRO A 649 23.20 10.12 48.32
N SER A 650 23.73 11.32 48.65
CA SER A 650 23.75 12.45 47.71
C SER A 650 24.94 12.40 46.74
N SER A 651 25.91 11.52 46.97
CA SER A 651 27.09 11.39 46.12
C SER A 651 26.78 10.75 44.78
N LYS A 652 27.08 11.46 43.69
CA LYS A 652 26.99 10.94 42.32
C LYS A 652 27.93 9.75 42.05
N LYS A 653 28.93 9.51 42.91
CA LYS A 653 29.84 8.36 42.79
C LYS A 653 29.15 7.02 43.04
N ASN A 654 27.93 7.04 43.61
CA ASN A 654 27.11 5.86 43.84
C ASN A 654 26.24 5.50 42.62
N LEU A 655 26.14 6.37 41.61
CA LEU A 655 25.43 6.05 40.36
C LEU A 655 26.21 4.99 39.55
N PRO A 656 25.54 4.25 38.64
CA PRO A 656 26.21 3.31 37.76
C PRO A 656 27.31 3.99 36.94
N GLY A 657 28.45 3.30 36.81
CA GLY A 657 29.65 3.77 36.08
C GLY A 657 29.48 3.94 34.58
#